data_AF-A0A6N9QDL6-F1
#
_entry.id   AF-A0A6N9QDL6-F1
#
_cell.length_a   1.000
_cell.length_b   1.000
_cell.length_c   1.000
_cell.angle_alpha   90.00
_cell.angle_beta   90.00
_cell.angle_gamma   90.00
#
_symmetry.space_group_name_H-M   'P 1'
#
loop_
_entity.id
_entity.type
_entity.pdbx_description
1 polymer ?
#
loop_
_entity_poly.entity_id
_entity_poly.type
_entity_poly.pdbx_seq_one_letter_code
_entity_poly.pdbx_strand_id
1 'polypeptide(L)'
;MLNLDPKQYDLAIKQLMRALESSDKTISNQMNVINSVHQELGNFKSVYADEVTGILGQFEILRSDIADVGTLVANCANIDFTNIGKAAMEHLYAESGLIRDVVVGDQRITGELVGVTISGDLIKGNTILAEKLVIKGEDGLYHRLNTDGAVLETEQTDHNSLNGSVIMAQSIAANKIAVEDLSAFEATIGGFTITKDAIYSGVKDSVDNTTRGTYLDKEGQLAIGDSNNYIKYHKGTDGRYKLDISAESVTFKATHTKDRNYVLVSKGPRELPGIDDSWNYLRFDLSDRITAGTELSISFDYIISSTTSAITATLYNYDTKHGIRMDVPISKTSGKLKHAFTLTSAIDTTYHLLIYAGKAGTDRGKTLTVSNVKLEKGSSATAWTPAPEDAFTCATNYLNFDTSGLVVGDLTTGTLGRNVLVGSDGVYIRNGTATLAYFKDNAISLGVNSASSTVYLCGGTGSVSNDGAILKINSANNIWLNAYGDATLQATRGEVYITANDSNMGNIMMTAAGNISINGNALTVSSPLTVTGTTTLSTVHAGATYVTSMYYDTNGARTYAYVNGVLHNMFDITGSSMWLNYSGWASNTCSANYGGSTIFLESKNQIYFDYAIGSTSDRIVMDHAYSAGCLRPNVDSRSTCGYAGYKWYRVYNYTSACTTSDARDKYDVTPISELGAPKTYAARRAGSVAEPNGDNVLERLYAGLVPKVFRKKKEVKDQIHVGFVAQDIGSALEEMGLDEEHFGFLIHDSWSVEERDENGEIMTDENGNPVMNEGEEYGLAYEEFIALNTHMIQKQQKTMDDLTRRVEELEKGA
;
A
#
# COMPACT_ATOMS: atom_id res chain seq x y z
N MET A 1 -15.56 106.86 209.63
CA MET A 1 -14.39 107.75 209.45
C MET A 1 -13.48 107.05 208.45
N LEU A 2 -13.11 107.57 207.29
CA LEU A 2 -13.16 108.93 206.76
C LEU A 2 -14.01 108.94 205.47
N ASN A 3 -15.06 109.77 205.40
CA ASN A 3 -14.97 111.10 204.80
C ASN A 3 -14.10 111.10 203.54
N LEU A 4 -14.70 110.78 202.40
CA LEU A 4 -14.18 111.23 201.12
C LEU A 4 -15.29 112.04 200.47
N ASP A 5 -14.88 113.21 200.01
CA ASP A 5 -15.69 114.28 199.44
C ASP A 5 -16.44 113.75 198.20
N PRO A 6 -17.72 114.10 197.99
CA PRO A 6 -18.44 113.85 196.74
C PRO A 6 -17.64 114.19 195.47
N LYS A 7 -16.70 115.13 195.51
CA LYS A 7 -15.78 115.44 194.41
C LYS A 7 -14.75 114.34 194.12
N GLN A 8 -14.41 113.49 195.08
CA GLN A 8 -13.49 112.36 194.88
C GLN A 8 -14.16 111.16 194.20
N TYR A 9 -15.48 110.99 194.34
CA TYR A 9 -16.24 109.99 193.56
C TYR A 9 -16.26 110.33 192.07
N ASP A 10 -16.46 111.60 191.72
CA ASP A 10 -16.43 112.06 190.34
C ASP A 10 -15.03 111.87 189.69
N LEU A 11 -13.97 112.04 190.48
CA LEU A 11 -12.59 111.81 190.02
C LEU A 11 -12.30 110.32 189.76
N ALA A 12 -12.76 109.42 190.64
CA ALA A 12 -12.59 107.97 190.46
C ALA A 12 -13.38 107.43 189.26
N ILE A 13 -14.60 107.93 189.04
CA ILE A 13 -15.43 107.59 187.87
C ILE A 13 -14.76 108.09 186.57
N LYS A 14 -14.19 109.31 186.58
CA LYS A 14 -13.42 109.82 185.43
C LYS A 14 -12.15 109.02 185.16
N GLN A 15 -11.47 108.50 186.19
CA GLN A 15 -10.32 107.61 186.01
C GLN A 15 -10.73 106.25 185.41
N LEU A 16 -11.86 105.68 185.84
CA LEU A 16 -12.37 104.41 185.31
C LEU A 16 -12.86 104.55 183.85
N MET A 17 -13.51 105.66 183.49
CA MET A 17 -13.88 105.94 182.09
C MET A 17 -12.64 106.06 181.19
N ARG A 18 -11.58 106.73 181.65
CA ARG A 18 -10.31 106.79 180.91
C ARG A 18 -9.66 105.42 180.71
N ALA A 19 -9.78 104.52 181.69
CA ALA A 19 -9.28 103.15 181.56
C ALA A 19 -10.10 102.34 180.53
N LEU A 20 -11.43 102.49 180.54
CA LEU A 20 -12.32 101.87 179.54
C LEU A 20 -12.05 102.37 178.12
N GLU A 21 -11.88 103.68 177.93
CA GLU A 21 -11.48 104.27 176.64
C GLU A 21 -10.11 103.76 176.17
N SER A 22 -9.16 103.52 177.09
CA SER A 22 -7.85 102.95 176.74
C SER A 22 -7.92 101.49 176.27
N SER A 23 -8.80 100.68 176.88
CA SER A 23 -9.04 99.29 176.47
C SER A 23 -9.73 99.22 175.11
N ASP A 24 -10.73 100.07 174.86
CA ASP A 24 -11.46 100.09 173.58
C ASP A 24 -10.52 100.49 172.40
N LYS A 25 -9.58 101.40 172.67
CA LYS A 25 -8.52 101.77 171.73
C LYS A 25 -7.55 100.61 171.44
N THR A 26 -7.26 99.78 172.44
CA THR A 26 -6.41 98.59 172.29
C THR A 26 -7.10 97.49 171.48
N ILE A 27 -8.40 97.25 171.73
CA ILE A 27 -9.22 96.29 170.98
C ILE A 27 -9.36 96.74 169.51
N SER A 28 -9.62 98.02 169.26
CA SER A 28 -9.68 98.57 167.90
C SER A 28 -8.35 98.40 167.13
N ASN A 29 -7.21 98.57 167.80
CA ASN A 29 -5.90 98.33 167.18
C ASN A 29 -5.68 96.85 166.83
N GLN A 30 -6.08 95.92 167.69
CA GLN A 30 -5.97 94.49 167.39
C GLN A 30 -6.89 94.07 166.24
N MET A 31 -8.10 94.64 166.16
CA MET A 31 -9.04 94.38 165.06
C MET A 31 -8.49 94.86 163.71
N ASN A 32 -7.79 96.00 163.70
CA ASN A 32 -7.12 96.52 162.49
C ASN A 32 -5.98 95.61 162.00
N VAL A 33 -5.20 95.03 162.92
CA VAL A 33 -4.15 94.06 162.56
C VAL A 33 -4.75 92.78 161.97
N ILE A 34 -5.85 92.27 162.54
CA ILE A 34 -6.53 91.07 162.03
C ILE A 34 -7.06 91.31 160.60
N ASN A 35 -7.65 92.48 160.34
CA ASN A 35 -8.13 92.84 159.01
C ASN A 35 -6.99 92.98 157.99
N SER A 36 -5.84 93.52 158.40
CA SER A 36 -4.63 93.59 157.55
C SER A 36 -4.15 92.20 157.13
N VAL A 37 -4.08 91.25 158.07
CA VAL A 37 -3.65 89.87 157.79
C VAL A 37 -4.63 89.15 156.85
N HIS A 38 -5.93 89.40 157.00
CA HIS A 38 -6.96 88.81 156.12
C HIS A 38 -6.84 89.32 154.67
N GLN A 39 -6.47 90.59 154.50
CA GLN A 39 -6.28 91.20 153.19
C GLN A 39 -5.01 90.67 152.49
N GLU A 40 -3.91 90.50 153.23
CA GLU A 40 -2.67 89.91 152.69
C GLU A 40 -2.86 88.45 152.25
N LEU A 41 -3.64 87.66 152.99
CA LEU A 41 -3.94 86.27 152.62
C LEU A 41 -4.79 86.17 151.34
N GLY A 42 -5.70 87.13 151.13
CA GLY A 42 -6.47 87.27 149.89
C GLY A 42 -5.59 87.57 148.67
N ASN A 43 -4.61 88.47 148.84
CA ASN A 43 -3.65 88.82 147.78
C ASN A 43 -2.74 87.63 147.43
N PHE A 44 -2.26 86.87 148.41
CA PHE A 44 -1.42 85.68 148.15
C PHE A 44 -2.13 84.63 147.28
N LYS A 45 -3.44 84.43 147.49
CA LYS A 45 -4.23 83.44 146.74
C LYS A 45 -4.45 83.83 145.28
N SER A 46 -4.53 85.13 144.99
CA SER A 46 -4.67 85.67 143.63
C SER A 46 -3.37 85.54 142.84
N VAL A 47 -2.23 85.93 143.42
CA VAL A 47 -0.92 85.88 142.73
C VAL A 47 -0.53 84.44 142.37
N TYR A 48 -0.79 83.49 143.26
CA TYR A 48 -0.46 82.08 143.01
C TYR A 48 -1.31 81.44 141.90
N ALA A 49 -2.57 81.90 141.72
CA ALA A 49 -3.44 81.41 140.64
C ALA A 49 -3.00 81.94 139.27
N ASP A 50 -2.52 83.18 139.20
CA ASP A 50 -2.05 83.79 137.96
C ASP A 50 -0.70 83.20 137.50
N GLU A 51 0.24 82.91 138.42
CA GLU A 51 1.52 82.27 138.08
C GLU A 51 1.35 80.83 137.55
N VAL A 52 0.46 80.03 138.14
CA VAL A 52 0.18 78.65 137.69
C VAL A 52 -0.48 78.64 136.30
N THR A 53 -1.33 79.62 136.02
CA THR A 53 -1.97 79.77 134.69
C THR A 53 -0.96 80.22 133.63
N GLY A 54 0.01 81.08 133.99
CA GLY A 54 1.11 81.48 133.12
C GLY A 54 2.07 80.33 132.77
N ILE A 55 2.37 79.43 133.72
CA ILE A 55 3.23 78.26 133.49
C ILE A 55 2.56 77.23 132.56
N LEU A 56 1.24 77.02 132.68
CA LEU A 56 0.49 76.14 131.78
C LEU A 56 0.45 76.69 130.34
N GLY A 57 0.30 78.01 130.18
CA GLY A 57 0.35 78.66 128.86
C GLY A 57 1.72 78.56 128.17
N GLN A 58 2.83 78.62 128.93
CA GLN A 58 4.18 78.42 128.37
C GLN A 58 4.44 76.95 127.99
N PHE A 59 3.79 75.99 128.66
CA PHE A 59 3.91 74.55 128.37
C PHE A 59 3.18 74.13 127.08
N GLU A 60 2.12 74.84 126.68
CA GLU A 60 1.45 74.63 125.39
C GLU A 60 2.23 75.24 124.21
N ILE A 61 2.90 76.37 124.41
CA ILE A 61 3.71 77.03 123.37
C ILE A 61 5.00 76.25 123.08
N LEU A 62 5.63 75.62 124.09
CA LEU A 62 6.82 74.78 123.88
C LEU A 62 6.54 73.49 123.07
N ARG A 63 5.28 73.08 122.95
CA ARG A 63 4.85 71.87 122.23
C ARG A 63 4.55 72.12 120.75
N SER A 64 4.38 73.38 120.32
CA SER A 64 4.00 73.68 118.94
C SER A 64 5.17 74.03 118.01
N ASP A 65 6.29 74.56 118.51
CA ASP A 65 7.25 75.28 117.65
C ASP A 65 8.67 74.64 117.55
N ILE A 66 8.74 73.41 117.03
CA ILE A 66 9.90 72.82 116.29
C ILE A 66 10.81 71.82 117.07
N ALA A 67 11.14 70.71 116.38
CA ALA A 67 11.61 69.40 116.84
C ALA A 67 13.13 69.12 116.68
N ASP A 68 13.69 68.09 117.36
CA ASP A 68 14.76 67.17 116.84
C ASP A 68 15.10 66.02 117.82
N VAL A 69 15.15 64.73 117.44
CA VAL A 69 16.25 63.92 116.83
C VAL A 69 17.50 63.76 117.70
N GLY A 70 17.46 62.80 118.64
CA GLY A 70 18.64 62.40 119.45
C GLY A 70 18.84 60.89 119.64
N THR A 71 17.82 60.04 119.44
CA THR A 71 18.00 58.59 119.59
C THR A 71 17.00 57.83 118.73
N LEU A 72 17.42 57.60 117.49
CA LEU A 72 16.87 56.61 116.58
C LEU A 72 17.19 55.21 117.14
N VAL A 73 16.31 54.59 117.93
CA VAL A 73 16.30 53.12 118.10
C VAL A 73 14.86 52.60 118.25
N ALA A 74 14.42 51.99 117.16
CA ALA A 74 13.59 50.78 117.07
C ALA A 74 12.30 50.72 117.90
N ASN A 75 11.18 51.14 117.31
CA ASN A 75 10.26 50.19 116.64
C ASN A 75 8.98 50.93 116.20
N CYS A 76 8.67 50.81 114.90
CA CYS A 76 7.39 51.17 114.28
C CYS A 76 7.02 52.67 114.28
N ALA A 77 7.61 53.43 113.34
CA ALA A 77 6.92 54.61 112.83
C ALA A 77 5.63 54.13 112.12
N ASN A 78 4.48 54.43 112.71
CA ASN A 78 3.20 54.29 112.05
C ASN A 78 3.15 55.40 110.99
N ILE A 79 3.55 55.09 109.76
CA ILE A 79 3.48 56.06 108.65
C ILE A 79 2.01 56.30 108.38
N ASP A 80 1.54 57.48 108.73
CA ASP A 80 0.18 57.93 108.45
C ASP A 80 0.04 58.30 106.97
N PHE A 81 -0.43 57.35 106.18
CA PHE A 81 -0.71 57.54 104.75
C PHE A 81 -1.91 58.47 104.50
N THR A 82 -2.69 58.88 105.52
CA THR A 82 -3.86 59.75 105.31
C THR A 82 -3.48 61.18 104.92
N ASN A 83 -2.23 61.59 105.15
CA ASN A 83 -1.71 62.91 104.79
C ASN A 83 -0.83 62.93 103.53
N ILE A 84 -0.75 61.84 102.74
CA ILE A 84 -0.12 61.90 101.42
C ILE A 84 -1.06 62.66 100.47
N GLY A 85 -0.79 63.96 100.30
CA GLY A 85 -1.56 64.83 99.42
C GLY A 85 -1.56 64.32 97.97
N LYS A 86 -2.64 64.63 97.24
CA LYS A 86 -2.91 64.18 95.85
C LYS A 86 -1.67 64.25 94.93
N ALA A 87 -0.85 65.29 95.07
CA ALA A 87 0.36 65.50 94.28
C ALA A 87 1.44 64.41 94.49
N ALA A 88 1.63 63.90 95.72
CA ALA A 88 2.61 62.87 96.01
C ALA A 88 2.15 61.48 95.54
N MET A 89 0.84 61.21 95.56
CA MET A 89 0.26 60.01 94.93
C MET A 89 0.30 60.10 93.40
N GLU A 90 0.01 61.27 92.81
CA GLU A 90 0.15 61.51 91.37
C GLU A 90 1.61 61.34 90.90
N HIS A 91 2.61 61.80 91.68
CA HIS A 91 4.03 61.58 91.38
C HIS A 91 4.41 60.09 91.46
N LEU A 92 3.91 59.36 92.47
CA LEU A 92 4.15 57.94 92.61
C LEU A 92 3.57 57.16 91.42
N TYR A 93 2.36 57.48 90.96
CA TYR A 93 1.77 56.86 89.76
C TYR A 93 2.49 57.26 88.47
N ALA A 94 2.91 58.53 88.33
CA ALA A 94 3.55 59.04 87.12
C ALA A 94 5.02 58.56 86.96
N GLU A 95 5.76 58.39 88.05
CA GLU A 95 7.18 58.00 87.99
C GLU A 95 7.43 56.50 88.19
N SER A 96 6.62 55.79 88.98
CA SER A 96 6.93 54.39 89.34
C SER A 96 6.36 53.34 88.37
N GLY A 97 5.38 53.69 87.54
CA GLY A 97 4.79 52.77 86.55
C GLY A 97 4.19 51.49 87.16
N LEU A 98 3.62 51.56 88.37
CA LEU A 98 3.07 50.40 89.08
C LEU A 98 1.93 49.70 88.30
N ILE A 99 2.16 48.44 87.93
CA ILE A 99 1.23 47.58 87.14
C ILE A 99 0.60 46.46 88.01
N ARG A 100 0.74 46.55 89.34
CA ARG A 100 0.14 45.59 90.29
C ARG A 100 -0.38 46.33 91.53
N ASP A 101 -1.37 45.71 92.18
CA ASP A 101 -1.95 46.17 93.43
C ASP A 101 -0.90 46.43 94.52
N VAL A 102 -1.00 47.60 95.15
CA VAL A 102 -0.24 47.98 96.34
C VAL A 102 -1.16 47.83 97.54
N VAL A 103 -0.71 47.09 98.56
CA VAL A 103 -1.44 46.93 99.82
C VAL A 103 -0.90 47.93 100.83
N VAL A 104 -1.77 48.80 101.35
CA VAL A 104 -1.45 49.79 102.37
C VAL A 104 -2.39 49.58 103.55
N GLY A 105 -1.87 49.04 104.65
CA GLY A 105 -2.70 48.60 105.78
C GLY A 105 -3.71 47.52 105.36
N ASP A 106 -4.98 47.71 105.73
CA ASP A 106 -6.08 46.78 105.47
C ASP A 106 -6.72 46.98 104.08
N GLN A 107 -6.26 47.97 103.33
CA GLN A 107 -6.85 48.41 102.07
C GLN A 107 -5.92 48.10 100.89
N ARG A 108 -6.54 47.78 99.76
CA ARG A 108 -5.85 47.42 98.52
C ARG A 108 -6.05 48.51 97.49
N ILE A 109 -4.96 49.09 97.00
CA ILE A 109 -4.98 50.08 95.94
C ILE A 109 -4.68 49.35 94.63
N THR A 110 -5.71 49.20 93.78
CA THR A 110 -5.62 48.51 92.49
C THR A 110 -5.29 49.49 91.37
N GLY A 111 -4.21 49.22 90.62
CA GLY A 111 -3.79 50.03 89.48
C GLY A 111 -4.10 49.33 88.15
N GLU A 112 -4.87 49.99 87.28
CA GLU A 112 -5.15 49.53 85.91
C GLU A 112 -4.62 50.56 84.92
N LEU A 113 -3.85 50.11 83.92
CA LEU A 113 -3.36 50.98 82.86
C LEU A 113 -4.43 51.10 81.76
N VAL A 114 -5.17 52.20 81.78
CA VAL A 114 -6.21 52.49 80.77
C VAL A 114 -5.61 53.36 79.66
N GLY A 115 -5.58 52.84 78.43
CA GLY A 115 -5.22 53.63 77.23
C GLY A 115 -3.73 53.97 77.07
N VAL A 116 -2.82 53.09 77.51
CA VAL A 116 -1.37 53.32 77.45
C VAL A 116 -0.73 52.85 76.14
N THR A 117 0.30 53.57 75.66
CA THR A 117 1.20 53.10 74.59
C THR A 117 2.46 52.50 75.22
N ILE A 118 2.69 51.20 75.01
CA ILE A 118 3.87 50.52 75.52
C ILE A 118 4.99 50.61 74.48
N SER A 119 6.08 51.30 74.80
CA SER A 119 7.26 51.42 73.94
C SER A 119 8.34 50.44 74.42
N GLY A 120 8.48 49.31 73.73
CA GLY A 120 9.50 48.31 74.00
C GLY A 120 9.57 47.28 72.89
N ASP A 121 10.75 46.69 72.69
CA ASP A 121 11.01 45.78 71.56
C ASP A 121 10.31 44.42 71.71
N LEU A 122 10.05 43.97 72.95
CA LEU A 122 9.44 42.67 73.24
C LEU A 122 8.40 42.80 74.36
N ILE A 123 7.14 42.47 74.05
CA ILE A 123 6.09 42.27 75.05
C ILE A 123 5.93 40.76 75.24
N LYS A 124 6.37 40.23 76.38
CA LYS A 124 6.35 38.79 76.67
C LYS A 124 5.26 38.47 77.71
N GLY A 125 4.10 38.01 77.24
CA GLY A 125 3.00 37.50 78.08
C GLY A 125 2.48 36.18 77.53
N ASN A 126 2.01 35.29 78.40
CA ASN A 126 1.40 34.02 77.95
C ASN A 126 0.10 34.27 77.17
N THR A 127 -0.70 35.25 77.60
CA THR A 127 -1.94 35.70 76.95
C THR A 127 -2.04 37.21 77.13
N ILE A 128 -2.36 37.96 76.06
CA ILE A 128 -2.70 39.38 76.13
C ILE A 128 -4.21 39.49 75.89
N LEU A 129 -4.96 39.88 76.92
CA LEU A 129 -6.38 40.18 76.81
C LEU A 129 -6.52 41.71 76.69
N ALA A 130 -7.05 42.19 75.57
CA ALA A 130 -7.28 43.61 75.34
C ALA A 130 -8.58 43.77 74.54
N GLU A 131 -9.41 44.74 74.93
CA GLU A 131 -10.62 45.11 74.17
C GLU A 131 -10.24 45.67 72.78
N LYS A 132 -9.09 46.33 72.69
CA LYS A 132 -8.52 46.84 71.44
C LYS A 132 -6.99 46.81 71.50
N LEU A 133 -6.37 45.85 70.81
CA LEU A 133 -4.93 45.85 70.57
C LEU A 133 -4.64 46.51 69.23
N VAL A 134 -3.89 47.63 69.27
CA VAL A 134 -3.47 48.36 68.08
C VAL A 134 -1.94 48.34 68.01
N ILE A 135 -1.40 47.88 66.89
CA ILE A 135 0.05 47.81 66.65
C ILE A 135 0.39 48.87 65.61
N LYS A 136 1.33 49.76 65.93
CA LYS A 136 1.84 50.75 64.97
C LYS A 136 2.98 50.13 64.16
N GLY A 137 2.82 50.07 62.83
CA GLY A 137 3.88 49.66 61.92
C GLY A 137 5.01 50.70 61.82
N GLU A 138 6.17 50.30 61.30
CA GLU A 138 7.28 51.23 61.01
C GLU A 138 6.88 52.35 60.01
N ASP A 139 5.88 52.09 59.17
CA ASP A 139 5.25 53.04 58.26
C ASP A 139 4.36 54.09 58.95
N GLY A 140 4.15 53.95 60.25
CA GLY A 140 3.35 54.85 61.07
C GLY A 140 1.85 54.55 61.08
N LEU A 141 1.39 53.51 60.38
CA LEU A 141 -0.01 53.09 60.35
C LEU A 141 -0.35 52.18 61.53
N TYR A 142 -1.61 52.23 61.95
CA TYR A 142 -2.12 51.44 63.08
C TYR A 142 -2.87 50.21 62.56
N HIS A 143 -2.31 49.02 62.76
CA HIS A 143 -2.93 47.74 62.44
C HIS A 143 -3.75 47.25 63.64
N ARG A 144 -5.03 46.93 63.43
CA ARG A 144 -5.88 46.29 64.43
C ARG A 144 -5.72 44.78 64.28
N LEU A 145 -5.32 44.09 65.34
CA LEU A 145 -5.28 42.62 65.37
C LEU A 145 -6.47 42.16 66.22
N ASN A 146 -7.64 42.02 65.60
CA ASN A 146 -8.85 41.64 66.30
C ASN A 146 -9.01 40.11 66.27
N THR A 147 -8.58 39.44 67.33
CA THR A 147 -9.06 38.08 67.61
C THR A 147 -9.64 38.09 69.03
N ASP A 148 -10.96 38.13 69.16
CA ASP A 148 -11.57 37.72 70.43
C ASP A 148 -11.42 36.20 70.51
N GLY A 149 -10.47 35.74 71.31
CA GLY A 149 -10.21 34.31 71.49
C GLY A 149 -11.30 33.56 72.27
N ALA A 150 -12.42 34.19 72.61
CA ALA A 150 -13.40 33.62 73.52
C ALA A 150 -14.60 32.91 72.87
N VAL A 151 -14.92 33.14 71.58
CA VAL A 151 -16.11 32.54 70.96
C VAL A 151 -15.84 32.05 69.53
N LEU A 152 -16.10 30.77 69.28
CA LEU A 152 -16.24 30.21 67.92
C LEU A 152 -17.53 30.78 67.31
N GLU A 153 -17.46 32.00 66.78
CA GLU A 153 -18.54 32.52 65.96
C GLU A 153 -18.64 31.72 64.65
N THR A 154 -19.86 31.39 64.24
CA THR A 154 -20.14 30.64 63.01
C THR A 154 -19.85 31.44 61.73
N GLU A 155 -19.57 32.74 61.84
CA GLU A 155 -19.21 33.63 60.72
C GLU A 155 -17.94 34.45 61.02
N GLN A 156 -16.98 34.38 60.10
CA GLN A 156 -15.78 35.23 60.11
C GLN A 156 -16.03 36.50 59.29
N THR A 157 -15.73 37.67 59.85
CA THR A 157 -15.79 39.01 59.25
C THR A 157 -14.38 39.62 59.20
N ASP A 158 -14.20 40.73 58.46
CA ASP A 158 -12.94 41.52 58.45
C ASP A 158 -12.48 41.96 59.85
N HIS A 159 -13.39 41.94 60.82
CA HIS A 159 -13.16 42.39 62.18
C HIS A 159 -12.85 41.28 63.17
N ASN A 160 -12.96 39.99 62.82
CA ASN A 160 -12.66 38.86 63.71
C ASN A 160 -11.72 37.81 63.07
N SER A 161 -11.04 38.20 61.98
CA SER A 161 -10.11 37.38 61.21
C SER A 161 -8.74 38.07 61.06
N LEU A 162 -7.68 37.29 60.81
CA LEU A 162 -6.39 37.81 60.36
C LEU A 162 -6.54 38.30 58.91
N ASN A 163 -6.98 39.53 58.72
CA ASN A 163 -7.13 40.17 57.42
C ASN A 163 -5.89 41.02 57.09
N GLY A 164 -5.13 40.60 56.08
CA GLY A 164 -4.00 41.36 55.55
C GLY A 164 -3.88 41.13 54.04
N SER A 165 -3.58 42.20 53.30
CA SER A 165 -3.39 42.14 51.83
C SER A 165 -2.16 41.32 51.42
N VAL A 166 -1.17 41.19 52.32
CA VAL A 166 0.06 40.42 52.13
C VAL A 166 0.40 39.68 53.42
N ILE A 167 0.61 38.37 53.33
CA ILE A 167 1.13 37.52 54.39
C ILE A 167 2.51 37.04 53.94
N MET A 168 3.57 37.36 54.69
CA MET A 168 4.95 37.08 54.28
C MET A 168 5.24 35.57 54.19
N ALA A 169 6.19 35.18 53.35
CA ALA A 169 6.61 33.78 53.22
C ALA A 169 6.97 33.14 54.58
N GLN A 170 6.62 31.88 54.79
CA GLN A 170 6.87 31.09 56.01
C GLN A 170 6.15 31.55 57.29
N SER A 171 5.18 32.48 57.22
CA SER A 171 4.54 33.05 58.41
C SER A 171 3.30 32.30 58.93
N ILE A 172 2.73 31.36 58.17
CA ILE A 172 1.61 30.51 58.60
C ILE A 172 2.06 29.05 58.70
N ALA A 173 2.13 28.53 59.93
CA ALA A 173 2.23 27.10 60.21
C ALA A 173 0.86 26.61 60.74
N ALA A 174 0.12 25.89 59.91
CA ALA A 174 -1.21 25.38 60.26
C ALA A 174 -1.38 23.92 59.80
N ASN A 175 -2.07 23.10 60.60
CA ASN A 175 -2.32 21.70 60.23
C ASN A 175 -3.36 21.57 59.11
N LYS A 176 -4.30 22.51 59.01
CA LYS A 176 -5.34 22.59 57.98
C LYS A 176 -5.66 24.06 57.70
N ILE A 177 -5.86 24.42 56.43
CA ILE A 177 -6.34 25.72 55.99
C ILE A 177 -7.51 25.45 55.04
N ALA A 178 -8.70 25.97 55.37
CA ALA A 178 -9.84 25.97 54.47
C ALA A 178 -9.76 27.23 53.61
N VAL A 179 -9.77 27.07 52.29
CA VAL A 179 -9.77 28.19 51.33
C VAL A 179 -11.04 28.08 50.49
N GLU A 180 -11.76 29.19 50.34
CA GLU A 180 -12.92 29.26 49.43
C GLU A 180 -12.46 29.41 47.98
N ASP A 181 -11.46 30.28 47.77
CA ASP A 181 -10.78 30.47 46.49
C ASP A 181 -9.25 30.55 46.72
N LEU A 182 -8.47 30.03 45.79
CA LEU A 182 -7.01 29.98 45.87
C LEU A 182 -6.37 30.41 44.56
N SER A 183 -5.80 31.63 44.55
CA SER A 183 -4.94 32.12 43.46
C SER A 183 -3.48 31.79 43.76
N ALA A 184 -3.04 30.61 43.33
CA ALA A 184 -1.68 30.11 43.57
C ALA A 184 -0.86 30.10 42.27
N PHE A 185 0.16 30.96 42.21
CA PHE A 185 1.18 30.93 41.15
C PHE A 185 2.45 30.33 41.72
N GLU A 186 3.05 29.37 41.01
CA GLU A 186 4.32 28.71 41.40
C GLU A 186 4.23 27.90 42.71
N ALA A 187 3.08 27.27 42.96
CA ALA A 187 2.84 26.46 44.17
C ALA A 187 2.94 24.95 43.89
N THR A 188 3.28 24.16 44.92
CA THR A 188 3.14 22.69 44.89
C THR A 188 2.03 22.26 45.84
N ILE A 189 0.94 21.70 45.31
CA ILE A 189 -0.24 21.28 46.08
C ILE A 189 -0.50 19.80 45.80
N GLY A 190 -0.42 18.95 46.82
CA GLY A 190 -0.74 17.51 46.67
C GLY A 190 0.11 16.77 45.63
N GLY A 191 1.33 17.23 45.36
CA GLY A 191 2.24 16.68 44.34
C GLY A 191 2.07 17.29 42.94
N PHE A 192 1.14 18.24 42.76
CA PHE A 192 1.01 19.03 41.53
C PHE A 192 1.72 20.38 41.66
N THR A 193 2.59 20.69 40.72
CA THR A 193 3.19 22.00 40.52
C THR A 193 2.27 22.83 39.63
N ILE A 194 1.86 24.00 40.13
CA ILE A 194 1.10 25.01 39.42
C ILE A 194 2.07 26.11 39.00
N THR A 195 2.30 26.27 37.71
CA THR A 195 3.14 27.33 37.15
C THR A 195 2.26 28.40 36.51
N LYS A 196 2.87 29.43 35.92
CA LYS A 196 2.14 30.43 35.13
C LYS A 196 1.46 29.84 33.88
N ASP A 197 2.02 28.75 33.34
CA ASP A 197 1.64 28.22 32.03
C ASP A 197 1.02 26.82 32.09
N ALA A 198 1.25 26.06 33.16
CA ALA A 198 0.82 24.67 33.26
C ALA A 198 0.58 24.20 34.70
N ILE A 199 -0.26 23.16 34.84
CA ILE A 199 -0.45 22.37 36.05
C ILE A 199 0.05 20.95 35.74
N TYR A 200 1.01 20.46 36.52
CA TYR A 200 1.55 19.12 36.31
C TYR A 200 1.96 18.42 37.59
N SER A 201 1.98 17.09 37.59
CA SER A 201 2.36 16.27 38.74
C SER A 201 3.84 15.88 38.69
N GLY A 202 4.54 15.98 39.83
CA GLY A 202 5.93 15.55 39.96
C GLY A 202 6.85 16.30 38.99
N VAL A 203 7.54 15.56 38.12
CA VAL A 203 8.49 16.11 37.13
C VAL A 203 7.92 16.17 35.71
N LYS A 204 6.63 15.90 35.49
CA LYS A 204 6.02 15.87 34.15
C LYS A 204 5.72 17.29 33.63
N ASP A 205 6.75 18.11 33.50
CA ASP A 205 6.72 19.55 33.21
C ASP A 205 6.36 19.96 31.76
N SER A 206 6.10 19.00 30.87
CA SER A 206 5.70 19.26 29.48
C SER A 206 4.81 18.13 28.94
N VAL A 207 4.09 18.40 27.85
CA VAL A 207 3.24 17.42 27.17
C VAL A 207 4.02 16.21 26.62
N ASP A 208 5.31 16.40 26.32
CA ASP A 208 6.20 15.36 25.79
C ASP A 208 7.03 14.66 26.87
N ASN A 209 6.93 15.08 28.14
CA ASN A 209 7.62 14.43 29.24
C ASN A 209 7.07 13.01 29.44
N THR A 210 7.93 12.00 29.38
CA THR A 210 7.55 10.57 29.41
C THR A 210 7.35 10.00 30.81
N THR A 211 7.59 10.78 31.86
CA THR A 211 7.40 10.34 33.24
C THR A 211 5.91 10.13 33.55
N ARG A 212 5.60 9.09 34.34
CA ARG A 212 4.23 8.83 34.80
C ARG A 212 3.70 10.02 35.60
N GLY A 213 2.61 10.62 35.12
CA GLY A 213 1.97 11.74 35.78
C GLY A 213 0.89 12.39 34.90
N THR A 214 0.47 13.58 35.29
CA THR A 214 -0.49 14.42 34.59
C THR A 214 0.17 15.77 34.25
N TYR A 215 -0.11 16.31 33.08
CA TYR A 215 0.29 17.64 32.62
C TYR A 215 -0.88 18.29 31.89
N LEU A 216 -1.16 19.57 32.17
CA LEU A 216 -2.13 20.40 31.47
C LEU A 216 -1.56 21.82 31.32
N ASP A 217 -1.51 22.37 30.10
CA ASP A 217 -1.05 23.74 29.87
C ASP A 217 -2.14 24.72 29.39
N LYS A 218 -1.79 26.01 29.38
CA LYS A 218 -2.66 27.11 28.97
C LYS A 218 -3.06 27.06 27.49
N GLU A 219 -2.29 26.36 26.65
CA GLU A 219 -2.61 26.09 25.25
C GLU A 219 -3.61 24.93 25.09
N GLY A 220 -3.99 24.28 26.19
CA GLY A 220 -4.96 23.20 26.25
C GLY A 220 -4.37 21.83 25.92
N GLN A 221 -3.05 21.67 25.95
CA GLN A 221 -2.41 20.38 25.79
C GLN A 221 -2.48 19.60 27.10
N LEU A 222 -2.73 18.30 27.01
CA LEU A 222 -2.93 17.39 28.14
C LEU A 222 -2.10 16.13 27.92
N ALA A 223 -1.37 15.68 28.95
CA ALA A 223 -0.73 14.36 28.92
C ALA A 223 -0.93 13.66 30.27
N ILE A 224 -1.53 12.48 30.24
CA ILE A 224 -1.75 11.62 31.42
C ILE A 224 -1.05 10.30 31.16
N GLY A 225 -0.27 9.81 32.12
CA GLY A 225 0.44 8.54 32.04
C GLY A 225 1.94 8.67 31.73
N ASP A 226 2.54 7.59 31.24
CA ASP A 226 3.98 7.45 30.94
C ASP A 226 4.24 7.20 29.44
N SER A 227 5.45 6.82 29.04
CA SER A 227 5.79 6.55 27.63
C SER A 227 4.99 5.40 27.00
N ASN A 228 4.47 4.47 27.80
CA ASN A 228 3.87 3.23 27.33
C ASN A 228 2.34 3.26 27.47
N ASN A 229 1.86 3.83 28.57
CA ASN A 229 0.44 3.91 28.89
C ASN A 229 0.06 5.37 29.09
N TYR A 230 -0.61 5.98 28.10
CA TYR A 230 -0.96 7.39 28.14
C TYR A 230 -2.25 7.75 27.40
N ILE A 231 -2.81 8.89 27.79
CA ILE A 231 -3.75 9.70 27.02
C ILE A 231 -3.09 11.06 26.80
N LYS A 232 -2.84 11.43 25.54
CA LYS A 232 -2.12 12.66 25.19
C LYS A 232 -2.88 13.47 24.14
N TYR A 233 -3.31 14.67 24.51
CA TYR A 233 -3.86 15.67 23.60
C TYR A 233 -2.83 16.78 23.41
N HIS A 234 -2.30 16.95 22.21
CA HIS A 234 -1.15 17.83 21.97
C HIS A 234 -1.18 18.43 20.57
N LYS A 235 -0.48 19.55 20.38
CA LYS A 235 -0.33 20.17 19.06
C LYS A 235 0.87 19.54 18.35
N GLY A 236 0.61 18.87 17.22
CA GLY A 236 1.66 18.27 16.40
C GLY A 236 2.54 19.32 15.71
N THR A 237 3.66 18.86 15.13
CA THR A 237 4.58 19.69 14.32
C THR A 237 3.91 20.31 13.08
N ASP A 238 2.78 19.74 12.64
CA ASP A 238 1.91 20.25 11.57
C ASP A 238 0.93 21.33 12.05
N GLY A 239 1.00 21.73 13.32
CA GLY A 239 0.14 22.74 13.92
C GLY A 239 -1.27 22.27 14.27
N ARG A 240 -1.60 20.99 14.08
CA ARG A 240 -2.93 20.42 14.37
C ARG A 240 -2.94 19.71 15.71
N TYR A 241 -4.05 19.78 16.42
CA TYR A 241 -4.23 19.01 17.66
C TYR A 241 -4.50 17.55 17.36
N LYS A 242 -3.88 16.67 18.15
CA LYS A 242 -3.96 15.21 18.05
C LYS A 242 -4.30 14.62 19.40
N LEU A 243 -5.19 13.62 19.42
CA LEU A 243 -5.46 12.77 20.58
C LEU A 243 -4.81 11.41 20.35
N ASP A 244 -3.73 11.15 21.08
CA ASP A 244 -3.06 9.86 21.09
C ASP A 244 -3.46 9.09 22.36
N ILE A 245 -3.81 7.81 22.21
CA ILE A 245 -4.12 6.91 23.33
C ILE A 245 -3.28 5.66 23.16
N SER A 246 -2.44 5.35 24.15
CA SER A 246 -1.67 4.11 24.23
C SER A 246 -2.00 3.42 25.54
N ALA A 247 -2.50 2.19 25.48
CA ALA A 247 -2.82 1.36 26.63
C ALA A 247 -2.93 -0.10 26.20
N GLU A 248 -2.83 -1.03 27.15
CA GLU A 248 -3.10 -2.47 26.90
C GLU A 248 -4.53 -2.70 26.40
N SER A 249 -5.49 -1.93 26.88
CA SER A 249 -6.87 -1.93 26.36
C SER A 249 -7.52 -0.55 26.48
N VAL A 250 -8.41 -0.23 25.54
CA VAL A 250 -9.24 0.98 25.53
C VAL A 250 -10.70 0.56 25.45
N THR A 251 -11.51 0.95 26.44
CA THR A 251 -12.95 0.65 26.46
C THR A 251 -13.76 1.93 26.31
N PHE A 252 -14.57 2.01 25.25
CA PHE A 252 -15.56 3.07 25.10
C PHE A 252 -16.90 2.59 25.68
N LYS A 253 -17.40 3.26 26.73
CA LYS A 253 -18.72 2.98 27.32
C LYS A 253 -19.65 4.18 27.14
N ALA A 254 -20.87 3.95 26.66
CA ALA A 254 -21.90 4.99 26.61
C ALA A 254 -22.77 4.93 27.88
N THR A 255 -22.59 5.88 28.80
CA THR A 255 -23.45 6.03 29.99
C THR A 255 -24.45 7.17 29.79
N HIS A 256 -25.51 6.96 29.01
CA HIS A 256 -26.72 7.79 29.12
C HIS A 256 -27.53 7.28 30.32
N THR A 257 -27.63 7.97 31.46
CA THR A 257 -28.39 7.45 32.63
C THR A 257 -29.68 8.19 32.95
N LYS A 258 -29.87 9.41 32.43
CA LYS A 258 -31.03 10.24 32.79
C LYS A 258 -32.20 10.16 31.80
N ASP A 259 -31.92 10.03 30.50
CA ASP A 259 -32.94 9.96 29.43
C ASP A 259 -32.90 8.64 28.64
N ARG A 260 -32.29 7.60 29.22
CA ARG A 260 -32.19 6.26 28.62
C ARG A 260 -33.57 5.64 28.53
N ASN A 261 -33.97 5.30 27.32
CA ASN A 261 -35.06 4.37 27.12
C ASN A 261 -34.53 2.95 27.41
N TYR A 262 -35.09 2.28 28.42
CA TYR A 262 -34.75 0.91 28.79
C TYR A 262 -35.39 -0.14 27.87
N VAL A 263 -36.31 0.25 26.98
CA VAL A 263 -37.05 -0.68 26.13
C VAL A 263 -36.26 -0.97 24.85
N LEU A 264 -35.88 -2.24 24.65
CA LEU A 264 -35.18 -2.69 23.43
C LEU A 264 -36.11 -2.65 22.21
N VAL A 265 -35.61 -2.14 21.09
CA VAL A 265 -36.34 -2.04 19.81
C VAL A 265 -37.65 -1.26 20.01
N SER A 266 -37.54 -0.11 20.67
CA SER A 266 -38.67 0.73 21.10
C SER A 266 -39.36 1.53 19.98
N LYS A 267 -38.74 1.56 18.79
CA LYS A 267 -39.15 2.37 17.64
C LYS A 267 -40.16 1.65 16.75
N GLY A 268 -41.18 2.39 16.30
CA GLY A 268 -42.17 1.91 15.32
C GLY A 268 -43.41 1.24 15.94
N PRO A 269 -44.49 1.09 15.17
CA PRO A 269 -45.70 0.43 15.63
C PRO A 269 -45.50 -1.08 15.75
N ARG A 270 -45.88 -1.65 16.90
CA ARG A 270 -46.06 -3.08 17.10
C ARG A 270 -47.52 -3.37 17.28
N GLU A 271 -48.04 -4.34 16.53
CA GLU A 271 -49.45 -4.72 16.55
C GLU A 271 -49.62 -6.05 17.26
N LEU A 272 -50.69 -6.12 18.05
CA LEU A 272 -51.15 -7.30 18.72
C LEU A 272 -52.51 -7.69 18.15
N PRO A 273 -52.65 -8.89 17.57
CA PRO A 273 -53.93 -9.35 17.05
C PRO A 273 -54.93 -9.56 18.19
N GLY A 274 -56.22 -9.45 17.87
CA GLY A 274 -57.30 -9.67 18.83
C GLY A 274 -57.44 -11.15 19.11
N ILE A 275 -56.83 -11.62 20.21
CA ILE A 275 -56.90 -13.01 20.65
C ILE A 275 -57.93 -13.10 21.78
N ASP A 276 -58.77 -14.14 21.77
CA ASP A 276 -59.77 -14.42 22.81
C ASP A 276 -59.17 -14.92 24.13
N ASP A 277 -58.01 -14.37 24.51
CA ASP A 277 -57.31 -14.62 25.76
C ASP A 277 -57.24 -13.32 26.57
N SER A 278 -57.51 -13.43 27.87
CA SER A 278 -57.38 -12.33 28.83
C SER A 278 -55.93 -11.94 29.15
N TRP A 279 -54.97 -12.70 28.64
CA TRP A 279 -53.52 -12.43 28.74
C TRP A 279 -52.91 -12.01 27.40
N ASN A 280 -53.67 -11.34 26.52
CA ASN A 280 -53.17 -10.82 25.25
C ASN A 280 -52.25 -9.60 25.48
N TYR A 281 -50.91 -9.75 25.37
CA TYR A 281 -49.92 -8.67 25.54
C TYR A 281 -48.81 -8.62 24.47
N LEU A 282 -48.26 -7.42 24.25
CA LEU A 282 -46.97 -7.20 23.59
C LEU A 282 -45.85 -7.29 24.61
N ARG A 283 -44.80 -8.04 24.30
CA ARG A 283 -43.61 -8.17 25.12
C ARG A 283 -42.47 -7.30 24.57
N PHE A 284 -41.80 -6.60 25.46
CA PHE A 284 -40.56 -5.89 25.19
C PHE A 284 -39.48 -6.33 26.17
N ASP A 285 -38.29 -6.59 25.65
CA ASP A 285 -37.12 -6.86 26.45
C ASP A 285 -36.49 -5.52 26.91
N LEU A 286 -35.75 -5.57 28.01
CA LEU A 286 -35.12 -4.38 28.59
C LEU A 286 -33.60 -4.41 28.41
N SER A 287 -33.00 -3.24 28.15
CA SER A 287 -31.57 -3.10 27.86
C SER A 287 -30.67 -3.22 29.09
N ASP A 288 -31.21 -2.99 30.29
CA ASP A 288 -30.49 -3.12 31.55
C ASP A 288 -31.33 -3.77 32.65
N ARG A 289 -30.65 -4.27 33.67
CA ARG A 289 -31.27 -4.63 34.95
C ARG A 289 -31.78 -3.38 35.66
N ILE A 290 -33.01 -3.45 36.17
CA ILE A 290 -33.61 -2.40 36.99
C ILE A 290 -33.57 -2.83 38.46
N THR A 291 -32.94 -2.02 39.31
CA THR A 291 -32.84 -2.24 40.75
C THR A 291 -34.10 -1.78 41.49
N ALA A 292 -34.45 -2.38 42.63
CA ALA A 292 -35.54 -1.85 43.45
C ALA A 292 -35.22 -0.53 44.11
N GLY A 293 -36.29 0.15 44.52
CA GLY A 293 -36.26 1.54 44.95
C GLY A 293 -36.17 2.53 43.78
N THR A 294 -36.06 2.05 42.52
CA THR A 294 -35.99 2.93 41.35
C THR A 294 -37.37 3.49 41.02
N GLU A 295 -37.49 4.83 41.00
CA GLU A 295 -38.61 5.50 40.36
C GLU A 295 -38.48 5.40 38.84
N LEU A 296 -39.55 4.97 38.18
CA LEU A 296 -39.61 4.81 36.74
C LEU A 296 -40.84 5.51 36.19
N SER A 297 -40.75 5.90 34.93
CA SER A 297 -41.91 6.31 34.14
C SER A 297 -41.97 5.53 32.84
N ILE A 298 -43.17 5.11 32.48
CA ILE A 298 -43.50 4.47 31.21
C ILE A 298 -44.32 5.43 30.36
N SER A 299 -44.04 5.47 29.07
CA SER A 299 -44.87 6.15 28.08
C SER A 299 -44.92 5.39 26.76
N PHE A 300 -46.04 5.49 26.04
CA PHE A 300 -46.21 4.94 24.69
C PHE A 300 -47.43 5.57 24.02
N ASP A 301 -47.44 5.57 22.70
CA ASP A 301 -48.63 5.89 21.90
C ASP A 301 -49.40 4.60 21.62
N TYR A 302 -50.74 4.64 21.64
CA TYR A 302 -51.59 3.46 21.50
C TYR A 302 -52.78 3.66 20.56
N ILE A 303 -53.22 2.56 19.95
CA ILE A 303 -54.49 2.40 19.22
C ILE A 303 -55.10 1.05 19.61
N ILE A 304 -56.33 1.00 20.10
CA ILE A 304 -57.04 -0.22 20.54
C ILE A 304 -58.39 -0.34 19.82
N SER A 305 -58.80 -1.56 19.44
CA SER A 305 -60.01 -1.76 18.60
C SER A 305 -61.33 -1.29 19.21
N SER A 306 -61.43 -1.23 20.55
CA SER A 306 -62.63 -0.77 21.25
C SER A 306 -62.29 -0.22 22.63
N THR A 307 -63.06 0.76 23.11
CA THR A 307 -62.83 1.41 24.41
C THR A 307 -62.83 0.41 25.57
N THR A 308 -62.01 0.69 26.58
CA THR A 308 -61.92 -0.04 27.85
C THR A 308 -61.62 0.95 28.97
N SER A 309 -61.73 0.50 30.22
CA SER A 309 -61.41 1.27 31.42
C SER A 309 -59.91 1.61 31.57
N ALA A 310 -59.01 0.75 31.09
CA ALA A 310 -57.55 0.94 31.23
C ALA A 310 -56.76 0.08 30.23
N ILE A 311 -55.50 0.45 29.98
CA ILE A 311 -54.48 -0.43 29.39
C ILE A 311 -53.55 -0.88 30.52
N THR A 312 -53.34 -2.19 30.65
CA THR A 312 -52.40 -2.73 31.63
C THR A 312 -50.99 -2.75 31.05
N ALA A 313 -50.02 -2.17 31.76
CA ALA A 313 -48.59 -2.40 31.56
C ALA A 313 -48.03 -3.18 32.76
N THR A 314 -47.20 -4.19 32.53
CA THR A 314 -46.61 -5.02 33.59
C THR A 314 -45.11 -5.17 33.38
N LEU A 315 -44.32 -4.87 34.40
CA LEU A 315 -42.94 -5.34 34.47
C LEU A 315 -42.97 -6.74 35.06
N TYR A 316 -42.80 -7.76 34.21
CA TYR A 316 -42.94 -9.16 34.57
C TYR A 316 -41.59 -9.89 34.54
N ASN A 317 -41.37 -10.71 35.56
CA ASN A 317 -40.19 -11.54 35.69
C ASN A 317 -40.59 -13.02 35.52
N TYR A 318 -40.11 -13.67 34.46
CA TYR A 318 -40.49 -15.06 34.18
C TYR A 318 -39.84 -16.08 35.11
N ASP A 319 -38.70 -15.76 35.70
CA ASP A 319 -37.97 -16.66 36.60
C ASP A 319 -38.66 -16.75 37.95
N THR A 320 -39.02 -15.59 38.51
CA THR A 320 -39.63 -15.51 39.84
C THR A 320 -41.15 -15.51 39.81
N LYS A 321 -41.75 -15.44 38.62
CA LYS A 321 -43.21 -15.31 38.40
C LYS A 321 -43.84 -14.09 39.09
N HIS A 322 -43.01 -13.11 39.49
CA HIS A 322 -43.47 -11.85 40.07
C HIS A 322 -43.53 -10.76 39.01
N GLY A 323 -44.52 -9.88 39.11
CA GLY A 323 -44.60 -8.69 38.26
C GLY A 323 -45.31 -7.54 38.93
N ILE A 324 -44.94 -6.32 38.54
CA ILE A 324 -45.61 -5.09 38.97
C ILE A 324 -46.56 -4.67 37.86
N ARG A 325 -47.85 -4.65 38.19
CA ARG A 325 -48.93 -4.34 37.25
C ARG A 325 -49.40 -2.90 37.42
N MET A 326 -49.55 -2.20 36.30
CA MET A 326 -50.00 -0.81 36.22
C MET A 326 -51.22 -0.76 35.30
N ASP A 327 -52.40 -0.55 35.88
CA ASP A 327 -53.62 -0.30 35.10
C ASP A 327 -53.74 1.20 34.86
N VAL A 328 -53.44 1.65 33.64
CA VAL A 328 -53.43 3.08 33.30
C VAL A 328 -54.75 3.44 32.60
N PRO A 329 -55.58 4.31 33.20
CA PRO A 329 -56.91 4.60 32.67
C PRO A 329 -56.90 5.20 31.26
N ILE A 330 -57.85 4.79 30.43
CA ILE A 330 -58.08 5.38 29.10
C ILE A 330 -59.57 5.64 28.89
N SER A 331 -59.90 6.62 28.04
CA SER A 331 -61.29 6.96 27.67
C SER A 331 -61.51 7.02 26.16
N LYS A 332 -60.45 6.80 25.38
CA LYS A 332 -60.42 6.85 23.91
C LYS A 332 -59.74 5.61 23.36
N THR A 333 -60.06 5.26 22.13
CA THR A 333 -59.43 4.15 21.38
C THR A 333 -58.03 4.46 20.87
N SER A 334 -57.57 5.71 20.92
CA SER A 334 -56.19 6.07 20.62
C SER A 334 -55.72 7.26 21.45
N GLY A 335 -54.41 7.37 21.64
CA GLY A 335 -53.81 8.46 22.38
C GLY A 335 -52.38 8.17 22.83
N LYS A 336 -51.87 9.02 23.72
CA LYS A 336 -50.57 8.84 24.37
C LYS A 336 -50.78 8.56 25.85
N LEU A 337 -50.11 7.53 26.34
CA LEU A 337 -50.18 7.07 27.71
C LEU A 337 -48.87 7.40 28.43
N LYS A 338 -48.97 7.85 29.68
CA LYS A 338 -47.83 8.15 30.57
C LYS A 338 -48.19 7.73 32.00
N HIS A 339 -47.28 7.06 32.69
CA HIS A 339 -47.48 6.67 34.08
C HIS A 339 -46.14 6.58 34.82
N ALA A 340 -46.10 7.03 36.07
CA ALA A 340 -44.94 6.94 36.94
C ALA A 340 -45.22 5.95 38.07
N PHE A 341 -44.22 5.16 38.45
CA PHE A 341 -44.33 4.13 39.47
C PHE A 341 -42.95 3.85 40.10
N THR A 342 -42.95 3.20 41.26
CA THR A 342 -41.72 2.83 41.97
C THR A 342 -41.59 1.31 42.00
N LEU A 343 -40.41 0.78 41.65
CA LEU A 343 -40.14 -0.64 41.77
C LEU A 343 -39.89 -1.00 43.25
N THR A 344 -40.90 -1.52 43.94
CA THR A 344 -40.86 -1.72 45.41
C THR A 344 -40.18 -3.02 45.87
N SER A 345 -39.96 -4.00 44.98
CA SER A 345 -39.25 -5.24 45.30
C SER A 345 -38.13 -5.53 44.30
N ALA A 346 -36.92 -5.79 44.83
CA ALA A 346 -35.76 -6.13 44.01
C ALA A 346 -35.77 -7.62 43.84
N ILE A 347 -35.71 -8.06 42.59
CA ILE A 347 -35.16 -9.37 42.31
C ILE A 347 -34.13 -9.18 41.22
N ASP A 348 -32.93 -9.69 41.47
CA ASP A 348 -31.72 -9.46 40.68
C ASP A 348 -31.72 -10.26 39.36
N THR A 349 -32.83 -10.19 38.62
CA THR A 349 -33.05 -10.93 37.36
C THR A 349 -33.76 -10.06 36.32
N THR A 350 -33.80 -10.54 35.08
CA THR A 350 -34.25 -9.78 33.91
C THR A 350 -35.78 -9.59 33.92
N TYR A 351 -36.23 -8.33 33.91
CA TYR A 351 -37.65 -8.00 33.73
C TYR A 351 -37.98 -7.83 32.24
N HIS A 352 -39.22 -8.14 31.88
CA HIS A 352 -39.82 -7.81 30.58
C HIS A 352 -40.97 -6.84 30.77
N LEU A 353 -41.13 -5.90 29.85
CA LEU A 353 -42.29 -5.03 29.82
C LEU A 353 -43.39 -5.69 28.96
N LEU A 354 -44.54 -5.96 29.58
CA LEU A 354 -45.72 -6.51 28.93
C LEU A 354 -46.79 -5.41 28.83
N ILE A 355 -47.31 -5.14 27.64
CA ILE A 355 -48.40 -4.17 27.42
C ILE A 355 -49.62 -4.91 26.86
N TYR A 356 -50.71 -4.94 27.62
CA TYR A 356 -51.91 -5.74 27.32
C TYR A 356 -52.91 -4.97 26.47
N ALA A 357 -53.67 -5.70 25.63
CA ALA A 357 -54.78 -5.16 24.86
C ALA A 357 -56.01 -4.87 25.75
N GLY A 358 -55.89 -3.86 26.61
CA GLY A 358 -56.87 -3.46 27.61
C GLY A 358 -56.48 -3.87 29.03
N LYS A 359 -57.47 -4.06 29.91
CA LYS A 359 -57.27 -4.44 31.30
C LYS A 359 -57.02 -5.94 31.41
N ALA A 360 -55.81 -6.33 31.79
CA ALA A 360 -55.40 -7.73 31.87
C ALA A 360 -56.30 -8.56 32.81
N GLY A 361 -56.64 -9.78 32.43
CA GLY A 361 -57.54 -10.64 33.20
C GLY A 361 -59.04 -10.30 33.08
N THR A 362 -59.41 -9.22 32.37
CA THR A 362 -60.82 -8.82 32.20
C THR A 362 -61.19 -8.69 30.72
N ASP A 363 -60.43 -7.91 29.96
CA ASP A 363 -60.71 -7.70 28.54
C ASP A 363 -60.16 -8.85 27.67
N ARG A 364 -60.89 -9.22 26.60
CA ARG A 364 -60.54 -10.29 25.65
C ARG A 364 -60.84 -9.86 24.22
N GLY A 365 -60.16 -10.44 23.23
CA GLY A 365 -60.45 -10.25 21.80
C GLY A 365 -60.12 -8.87 21.23
N LYS A 366 -59.49 -7.98 22.00
CA LYS A 366 -59.13 -6.62 21.55
C LYS A 366 -57.78 -6.63 20.81
N THR A 367 -57.67 -5.85 19.73
CA THR A 367 -56.38 -5.60 19.06
C THR A 367 -55.73 -4.36 19.68
N LEU A 368 -54.40 -4.32 19.73
CA LEU A 368 -53.64 -3.18 20.25
C LEU A 368 -52.43 -2.90 19.34
N THR A 369 -52.29 -1.66 18.90
CA THR A 369 -51.06 -1.15 18.29
C THR A 369 -50.39 -0.20 19.26
N VAL A 370 -49.11 -0.39 19.55
CA VAL A 370 -48.31 0.55 20.37
C VAL A 370 -47.09 1.04 19.60
N SER A 371 -46.70 2.29 19.81
CA SER A 371 -45.46 2.84 19.24
C SER A 371 -44.81 3.81 20.23
N ASN A 372 -43.55 4.19 19.97
CA ASN A 372 -42.79 5.12 20.80
C ASN A 372 -42.79 4.71 22.28
N VAL A 373 -42.55 3.42 22.53
CA VAL A 373 -42.54 2.87 23.90
C VAL A 373 -41.27 3.33 24.59
N LYS A 374 -41.40 3.98 25.74
CA LYS A 374 -40.27 4.42 26.56
C LYS A 374 -40.47 4.03 28.01
N LEU A 375 -39.46 3.40 28.58
CA LEU A 375 -39.32 3.21 30.02
C LEU A 375 -38.07 3.96 30.44
N GLU A 376 -38.15 4.85 31.42
CA GLU A 376 -37.03 5.68 31.85
C GLU A 376 -37.02 5.89 33.37
N LYS A 377 -35.87 6.30 33.93
CA LYS A 377 -35.75 6.62 35.36
C LYS A 377 -36.36 7.98 35.66
N GLY A 378 -37.06 8.08 36.79
CA GLY A 378 -37.67 9.29 37.31
C GLY A 378 -39.20 9.28 37.27
N SER A 379 -39.78 10.20 38.02
CA SER A 379 -41.22 10.33 38.24
C SER A 379 -41.99 11.06 37.13
N SER A 380 -41.32 11.45 36.04
CA SER A 380 -41.93 12.21 34.93
C SER A 380 -41.47 11.68 33.57
N ALA A 381 -42.43 11.34 32.71
CA ALA A 381 -42.15 10.84 31.35
C ALA A 381 -41.77 11.98 30.39
N THR A 382 -40.57 11.90 29.84
CA THR A 382 -39.97 12.85 28.88
C THR A 382 -40.41 12.55 27.43
N ALA A 383 -39.83 13.27 26.47
CA ALA A 383 -40.02 12.95 25.05
C ALA A 383 -39.42 11.58 24.71
N TRP A 384 -40.00 10.88 23.72
CA TRP A 384 -39.45 9.59 23.31
C TRP A 384 -38.04 9.78 22.75
N THR A 385 -37.12 8.95 23.21
CA THR A 385 -35.77 8.80 22.67
C THR A 385 -35.55 7.32 22.35
N PRO A 386 -34.82 7.00 21.27
CA PRO A 386 -34.38 5.64 21.01
C PRO A 386 -33.52 5.14 22.18
N ALA A 387 -33.53 3.83 22.44
CA ALA A 387 -32.57 3.27 23.38
C ALA A 387 -31.13 3.47 22.82
N PRO A 388 -30.08 3.62 23.65
CA PRO A 388 -28.72 3.88 23.17
C PRO A 388 -28.22 2.91 22.09
N GLU A 389 -28.61 1.64 22.17
CA GLU A 389 -28.37 0.60 21.18
C GLU A 389 -29.12 0.82 19.85
N ASP A 390 -30.29 1.44 19.89
CA ASP A 390 -31.04 1.89 18.70
C ASP A 390 -30.37 3.13 18.04
N ALA A 391 -29.42 3.79 18.73
CA ALA A 391 -28.67 4.97 18.23
C ALA A 391 -27.22 4.67 17.83
N PHE A 392 -26.57 3.67 18.45
CA PHE A 392 -25.19 3.23 18.14
C PHE A 392 -25.09 2.14 17.08
N THR A 393 -26.23 1.75 16.50
CA THR A 393 -26.35 0.68 15.50
C THR A 393 -25.41 0.91 14.31
N CYS A 394 -25.06 2.15 13.95
CA CYS A 394 -24.31 2.42 12.71
C CYS A 394 -22.86 1.89 12.70
N ALA A 395 -22.16 1.78 13.83
CA ALA A 395 -20.76 1.28 13.82
C ALA A 395 -20.67 -0.24 14.01
N THR A 396 -21.42 -0.78 14.97
CA THR A 396 -21.43 -2.23 15.26
C THR A 396 -22.14 -3.05 14.19
N ASN A 397 -23.01 -2.44 13.39
CA ASN A 397 -23.61 -3.09 12.22
C ASN A 397 -22.60 -3.37 11.10
N TYR A 398 -21.44 -2.68 11.09
CA TYR A 398 -20.51 -2.77 9.98
C TYR A 398 -19.06 -3.08 10.37
N LEU A 399 -18.71 -3.01 11.66
CA LEU A 399 -17.35 -3.24 12.17
C LEU A 399 -17.39 -4.19 13.37
N ASN A 400 -16.61 -5.27 13.29
CA ASN A 400 -16.40 -6.22 14.39
C ASN A 400 -14.91 -6.59 14.50
N PHE A 401 -14.36 -6.53 15.71
CA PHE A 401 -13.03 -7.08 16.01
C PHE A 401 -13.21 -8.45 16.65
N ASP A 402 -12.72 -9.50 15.99
CA ASP A 402 -12.68 -10.86 16.55
C ASP A 402 -11.25 -11.40 16.63
N THR A 403 -11.08 -12.65 17.06
CA THR A 403 -9.76 -13.30 17.20
C THR A 403 -8.95 -13.38 15.90
N SER A 404 -9.59 -13.20 14.76
CA SER A 404 -9.01 -13.28 13.41
C SER A 404 -8.64 -11.91 12.86
N GLY A 405 -9.07 -10.80 13.48
CA GLY A 405 -8.79 -9.43 13.06
C GLY A 405 -10.02 -8.53 12.97
N LEU A 406 -9.93 -7.49 12.13
CA LEU A 406 -11.03 -6.53 11.90
C LEU A 406 -11.90 -6.99 10.73
N VAL A 407 -13.16 -7.29 10.99
CA VAL A 407 -14.19 -7.54 9.99
C VAL A 407 -14.95 -6.26 9.69
N VAL A 408 -14.99 -5.88 8.41
CA VAL A 408 -15.74 -4.77 7.86
C VAL A 408 -16.81 -5.31 6.91
N GLY A 409 -18.08 -5.24 7.27
CA GLY A 409 -19.18 -5.74 6.44
C GLY A 409 -20.51 -5.72 7.19
N ASP A 410 -21.62 -5.86 6.47
CA ASP A 410 -22.96 -5.82 7.07
C ASP A 410 -23.20 -7.03 7.99
N LEU A 411 -23.36 -6.75 9.28
CA LEU A 411 -23.61 -7.68 10.38
C LEU A 411 -25.05 -7.58 10.90
N THR A 412 -25.91 -6.75 10.30
CA THR A 412 -27.30 -6.53 10.77
C THR A 412 -28.18 -7.78 10.73
N THR A 413 -27.84 -8.73 9.85
CA THR A 413 -28.65 -9.91 9.55
C THR A 413 -28.30 -11.14 10.38
N GLY A 414 -27.33 -11.04 11.31
CA GLY A 414 -26.84 -12.18 12.12
C GLY A 414 -26.02 -13.20 11.34
N THR A 415 -25.78 -12.97 10.05
CA THR A 415 -24.89 -13.76 9.19
C THR A 415 -23.87 -12.84 8.56
N LEU A 416 -22.57 -13.20 8.58
CA LEU A 416 -21.58 -12.44 7.81
C LEU A 416 -21.94 -12.55 6.32
N GLY A 417 -22.40 -11.45 5.72
CA GLY A 417 -22.59 -11.36 4.27
C GLY A 417 -21.26 -11.12 3.57
N ARG A 418 -21.29 -10.27 2.52
CA ARG A 418 -20.06 -9.76 1.91
C ARG A 418 -19.32 -8.86 2.90
N ASN A 419 -18.04 -9.13 3.08
CA ASN A 419 -17.23 -8.44 4.07
C ASN A 419 -15.75 -8.40 3.66
N VAL A 420 -14.98 -7.59 4.36
CA VAL A 420 -13.52 -7.51 4.31
C VAL A 420 -12.98 -7.90 5.67
N LEU A 421 -12.05 -8.84 5.74
CA LEU A 421 -11.27 -9.13 6.94
C LEU A 421 -9.87 -8.57 6.77
N VAL A 422 -9.47 -7.69 7.69
CA VAL A 422 -8.07 -7.27 7.87
C VAL A 422 -7.49 -8.14 8.98
N GLY A 423 -6.80 -9.20 8.58
CA GLY A 423 -6.18 -10.17 9.47
C GLY A 423 -4.69 -9.88 9.70
N SER A 424 -4.05 -10.71 10.53
CA SER A 424 -2.61 -10.59 10.83
C SER A 424 -1.71 -10.94 9.65
N ASP A 425 -2.19 -11.73 8.68
CA ASP A 425 -1.42 -12.22 7.54
C ASP A 425 -1.89 -11.65 6.19
N GLY A 426 -2.86 -10.72 6.19
CA GLY A 426 -3.32 -10.05 4.97
C GLY A 426 -4.73 -9.48 5.03
N VAL A 427 -5.20 -9.02 3.87
CA VAL A 427 -6.54 -8.48 3.65
C VAL A 427 -7.35 -9.43 2.78
N TYR A 428 -8.55 -9.79 3.23
CA TYR A 428 -9.42 -10.76 2.59
C TYR A 428 -10.75 -10.14 2.22
N ILE A 429 -11.17 -10.31 0.97
CA ILE A 429 -12.54 -10.03 0.51
C ILE A 429 -13.32 -11.34 0.56
N ARG A 430 -14.44 -11.37 1.29
CA ARG A 430 -15.17 -12.58 1.63
C ARG A 430 -16.68 -12.46 1.40
N ASN A 431 -17.35 -13.61 1.35
CA ASN A 431 -18.80 -13.74 1.51
C ASN A 431 -19.06 -14.80 2.59
N GLY A 432 -19.55 -14.38 3.77
CA GLY A 432 -19.44 -15.20 4.97
C GLY A 432 -17.98 -15.41 5.36
N THR A 433 -17.63 -16.67 5.56
CA THR A 433 -16.26 -17.12 5.81
C THR A 433 -15.52 -17.52 4.54
N ALA A 434 -16.22 -17.65 3.40
CA ALA A 434 -15.61 -18.03 2.13
C ALA A 434 -14.80 -16.86 1.55
N THR A 435 -13.52 -17.11 1.25
CA THR A 435 -12.62 -16.11 0.68
C THR A 435 -12.83 -15.99 -0.83
N LEU A 436 -13.09 -14.79 -1.32
CA LEU A 436 -13.27 -14.49 -2.74
C LEU A 436 -11.98 -13.94 -3.36
N ALA A 437 -11.23 -13.13 -2.60
CA ALA A 437 -9.94 -12.59 -2.99
C ALA A 437 -9.10 -12.26 -1.75
N TYR A 438 -7.78 -12.19 -1.88
CA TYR A 438 -6.91 -11.77 -0.80
C TYR A 438 -5.62 -11.09 -1.29
N PHE A 439 -5.04 -10.29 -0.41
CA PHE A 439 -3.71 -9.70 -0.52
C PHE A 439 -2.90 -10.10 0.71
N LYS A 440 -1.82 -10.87 0.49
CA LYS A 440 -0.86 -11.32 1.51
C LYS A 440 0.56 -10.93 1.10
N ASP A 441 1.51 -11.05 2.01
CA ASP A 441 2.93 -10.72 1.80
C ASP A 441 3.54 -11.38 0.54
N ASN A 442 3.10 -12.60 0.19
CA ASN A 442 3.66 -13.40 -0.89
C ASN A 442 2.70 -13.67 -2.06
N ALA A 443 1.44 -13.23 -1.98
CA ALA A 443 0.44 -13.60 -2.97
C ALA A 443 -0.75 -12.63 -3.03
N ILE A 444 -1.18 -12.35 -4.26
CA ILE A 444 -2.47 -11.72 -4.57
C ILE A 444 -3.30 -12.78 -5.28
N SER A 445 -4.44 -13.15 -4.71
CA SER A 445 -5.36 -14.11 -5.34
C SER A 445 -6.73 -13.48 -5.58
N LEU A 446 -7.27 -13.71 -6.77
CA LEU A 446 -8.57 -13.23 -7.21
C LEU A 446 -9.43 -14.43 -7.61
N GLY A 447 -10.69 -14.47 -7.18
CA GLY A 447 -11.64 -15.50 -7.59
C GLY A 447 -11.51 -16.86 -6.89
N VAL A 448 -10.86 -16.93 -5.73
CA VAL A 448 -10.42 -18.18 -5.06
C VAL A 448 -11.52 -19.23 -4.89
N ASN A 449 -12.70 -18.84 -4.42
CA ASN A 449 -13.86 -19.74 -4.25
C ASN A 449 -14.99 -19.41 -5.23
N SER A 450 -14.66 -18.98 -6.46
CA SER A 450 -15.63 -18.68 -7.51
C SER A 450 -15.39 -19.56 -8.74
N ALA A 451 -16.43 -20.26 -9.20
CA ALA A 451 -16.36 -21.12 -10.38
C ALA A 451 -16.16 -20.33 -11.70
N SER A 452 -16.55 -19.04 -11.72
CA SER A 452 -16.49 -18.17 -12.89
C SER A 452 -16.09 -16.75 -12.47
N SER A 453 -14.84 -16.57 -12.06
CA SER A 453 -14.31 -15.25 -11.74
C SER A 453 -13.74 -14.57 -12.99
N THR A 454 -14.11 -13.31 -13.20
CA THR A 454 -13.56 -12.45 -14.26
C THR A 454 -12.84 -11.27 -13.62
N VAL A 455 -11.61 -11.00 -14.06
CA VAL A 455 -10.83 -9.82 -13.66
C VAL A 455 -10.82 -8.85 -14.83
N TYR A 456 -11.57 -7.75 -14.71
CA TYR A 456 -11.53 -6.66 -15.67
C TYR A 456 -10.38 -5.71 -15.31
N LEU A 457 -9.37 -5.61 -16.17
CA LEU A 457 -8.43 -4.49 -16.15
C LEU A 457 -9.16 -3.33 -16.87
N CYS A 458 -9.50 -2.27 -16.14
CA CYS A 458 -10.51 -1.25 -16.51
C CYS A 458 -10.30 -0.56 -17.89
N GLY A 459 -11.30 0.21 -18.34
CA GLY A 459 -11.54 0.75 -19.72
C GLY A 459 -10.48 1.63 -20.40
N GLY A 460 -9.23 1.17 -20.44
CA GLY A 460 -8.09 1.67 -21.21
C GLY A 460 -7.10 0.51 -21.48
N THR A 461 -5.80 0.78 -21.58
CA THR A 461 -4.78 -0.28 -21.78
C THR A 461 -4.44 -0.95 -20.43
N GLY A 462 -5.12 -2.04 -20.09
CA GLY A 462 -4.75 -2.90 -18.97
C GLY A 462 -3.50 -3.71 -19.28
N SER A 463 -2.40 -3.50 -18.54
CA SER A 463 -1.15 -4.26 -18.72
C SER A 463 -0.78 -5.03 -17.45
N VAL A 464 -0.26 -6.24 -17.64
CA VAL A 464 0.39 -7.04 -16.59
C VAL A 464 1.84 -7.20 -17.03
N SER A 465 2.74 -6.41 -16.45
CA SER A 465 4.18 -6.41 -16.76
C SER A 465 4.99 -6.94 -15.57
N ASN A 466 6.12 -7.58 -15.88
CA ASN A 466 7.06 -8.07 -14.88
C ASN A 466 8.47 -7.64 -15.25
N ASP A 467 9.11 -6.84 -14.41
CA ASP A 467 10.44 -6.27 -14.67
C ASP A 467 11.54 -7.21 -14.17
N GLY A 468 12.04 -8.07 -15.05
CA GLY A 468 13.23 -8.90 -14.79
C GLY A 468 13.00 -10.37 -14.42
N ALA A 469 11.76 -10.85 -14.36
CA ALA A 469 11.45 -12.28 -14.12
C ALA A 469 10.43 -12.84 -15.13
N ILE A 470 10.13 -14.14 -15.04
CA ILE A 470 9.18 -14.82 -15.94
C ILE A 470 7.74 -14.56 -15.47
N LEU A 471 6.89 -13.99 -16.34
CA LEU A 471 5.44 -14.00 -16.15
C LEU A 471 4.89 -15.38 -16.53
N LYS A 472 4.59 -16.22 -15.52
CA LYS A 472 4.08 -17.59 -15.73
C LYS A 472 2.55 -17.62 -15.58
N ILE A 473 1.83 -17.95 -16.65
CA ILE A 473 0.37 -18.18 -16.64
C ILE A 473 0.14 -19.69 -16.74
N ASN A 474 -0.32 -20.32 -15.65
CA ASN A 474 -0.65 -21.75 -15.64
C ASN A 474 -2.16 -21.93 -15.59
N SER A 475 -2.71 -22.76 -16.46
CA SER A 475 -4.10 -23.21 -16.40
C SER A 475 -4.12 -24.73 -16.49
N ALA A 476 -4.98 -25.38 -15.70
CA ALA A 476 -5.27 -26.80 -15.86
C ALA A 476 -6.15 -27.07 -17.10
N ASN A 477 -6.72 -26.00 -17.69
CA ASN A 477 -7.53 -26.00 -18.89
C ASN A 477 -6.91 -25.07 -19.94
N ASN A 478 -7.71 -24.61 -20.90
CA ASN A 478 -7.27 -23.67 -21.91
C ASN A 478 -6.95 -22.29 -21.30
N ILE A 479 -5.93 -21.62 -21.85
CA ILE A 479 -5.69 -20.19 -21.70
C ILE A 479 -6.15 -19.54 -23.00
N TRP A 480 -7.21 -18.73 -22.95
CA TRP A 480 -7.72 -18.01 -24.12
C TRP A 480 -7.27 -16.54 -24.07
N LEU A 481 -6.45 -16.13 -25.02
CA LEU A 481 -6.04 -14.75 -25.24
C LEU A 481 -6.87 -14.16 -26.39
N ASN A 482 -8.10 -13.74 -26.10
CA ASN A 482 -8.98 -13.14 -27.10
C ASN A 482 -8.70 -11.64 -27.20
N ALA A 483 -7.97 -11.22 -28.23
CA ALA A 483 -7.83 -9.82 -28.60
C ALA A 483 -8.84 -9.46 -29.69
N TYR A 484 -9.70 -8.47 -29.44
CA TYR A 484 -10.50 -7.83 -30.48
C TYR A 484 -9.66 -6.71 -31.12
N GLY A 485 -8.59 -7.06 -31.84
CA GLY A 485 -7.61 -6.14 -32.42
C GLY A 485 -6.20 -6.73 -32.55
N ASP A 486 -5.18 -5.87 -32.69
CA ASP A 486 -3.77 -6.29 -32.73
C ASP A 486 -3.31 -6.82 -31.36
N ALA A 487 -2.82 -8.05 -31.31
CA ALA A 487 -2.16 -8.63 -30.14
C ALA A 487 -0.65 -8.52 -30.32
N THR A 488 -0.01 -7.55 -29.64
CA THR A 488 1.45 -7.42 -29.64
C THR A 488 2.04 -8.16 -28.44
N LEU A 489 2.83 -9.21 -28.71
CA LEU A 489 3.59 -9.95 -27.71
C LEU A 489 5.04 -9.47 -27.76
N GLN A 490 5.40 -8.54 -26.89
CA GLN A 490 6.76 -7.99 -26.81
C GLN A 490 7.55 -8.69 -25.69
N ALA A 491 8.59 -9.43 -26.05
CA ALA A 491 9.53 -10.03 -25.10
C ALA A 491 10.93 -9.44 -25.34
N THR A 492 11.47 -8.74 -24.35
CA THR A 492 12.82 -8.14 -24.43
C THR A 492 13.92 -9.21 -24.39
N ARG A 493 13.68 -10.36 -23.71
CA ARG A 493 14.53 -11.57 -23.67
C ARG A 493 13.69 -12.81 -23.31
N GLY A 494 13.73 -13.89 -24.10
CA GLY A 494 13.08 -15.18 -23.78
C GLY A 494 12.42 -15.88 -24.99
N GLU A 495 12.19 -17.19 -24.89
CA GLU A 495 11.45 -17.98 -25.87
C GLU A 495 9.93 -17.72 -25.76
N VAL A 496 9.24 -17.61 -26.89
CA VAL A 496 7.78 -17.42 -26.94
C VAL A 496 7.14 -18.62 -27.63
N TYR A 497 6.28 -19.33 -26.90
CA TYR A 497 5.54 -20.49 -27.39
C TYR A 497 4.09 -20.06 -27.72
N ILE A 498 3.69 -20.18 -28.99
CA ILE A 498 2.32 -19.90 -29.44
C ILE A 498 1.72 -21.22 -29.94
N THR A 499 0.64 -21.69 -29.27
CA THR A 499 -0.15 -22.85 -29.71
C THR A 499 -1.48 -22.36 -30.23
N ALA A 500 -1.73 -22.50 -31.53
CA ALA A 500 -2.97 -22.07 -32.18
C ALA A 500 -3.86 -23.30 -32.47
N ASN A 501 -5.09 -23.29 -31.95
CA ASN A 501 -6.06 -24.37 -32.16
C ASN A 501 -7.16 -24.03 -33.17
N ASP A 502 -7.19 -22.81 -33.71
CA ASP A 502 -8.20 -22.35 -34.68
C ASP A 502 -7.58 -21.55 -35.83
N SER A 503 -8.26 -21.60 -36.99
CA SER A 503 -7.77 -21.15 -38.30
C SER A 503 -7.72 -19.63 -38.54
N ASN A 504 -8.01 -18.80 -37.53
CA ASN A 504 -8.10 -17.34 -37.67
C ASN A 504 -7.39 -16.61 -36.51
N MET A 505 -6.05 -16.55 -36.54
CA MET A 505 -5.29 -15.55 -35.78
C MET A 505 -4.90 -14.39 -36.71
N GLY A 506 -5.08 -13.14 -36.25
CA GLY A 506 -4.63 -11.94 -36.96
C GLY A 506 -3.10 -11.78 -36.98
N ASN A 507 -2.62 -10.59 -37.41
CA ASN A 507 -1.20 -10.27 -37.49
C ASN A 507 -0.47 -10.48 -36.15
N ILE A 508 0.58 -11.31 -36.16
CA ILE A 508 1.51 -11.48 -35.04
C ILE A 508 2.79 -10.71 -35.39
N MET A 509 2.97 -9.51 -34.83
CA MET A 509 4.24 -8.77 -34.90
C MET A 509 5.08 -9.09 -33.67
N MET A 510 6.28 -9.63 -33.88
CA MET A 510 7.24 -9.92 -32.81
C MET A 510 8.60 -9.30 -33.14
N THR A 511 9.12 -8.48 -32.22
CA THR A 511 10.44 -7.85 -32.32
C THR A 511 11.31 -8.43 -31.20
N ALA A 512 11.80 -9.67 -31.36
CA ALA A 512 12.59 -10.36 -30.33
C ALA A 512 13.77 -11.14 -30.94
N ALA A 513 14.93 -11.08 -30.27
CA ALA A 513 16.18 -11.75 -30.64
C ALA A 513 16.25 -13.20 -30.10
N GLY A 514 15.23 -14.03 -30.34
CA GLY A 514 15.14 -15.39 -29.80
C GLY A 514 14.46 -16.41 -30.74
N ASN A 515 14.52 -17.70 -30.37
CA ASN A 515 13.94 -18.81 -31.14
C ASN A 515 12.40 -18.75 -31.17
N ILE A 516 11.80 -19.08 -32.32
CA ILE A 516 10.35 -19.16 -32.53
C ILE A 516 9.98 -20.62 -32.83
N SER A 517 9.07 -21.21 -32.05
CA SER A 517 8.53 -22.56 -32.27
C SER A 517 7.01 -22.48 -32.42
N ILE A 518 6.49 -22.80 -33.61
CA ILE A 518 5.05 -22.79 -33.92
C ILE A 518 4.60 -24.24 -34.12
N ASN A 519 3.67 -24.71 -33.29
CA ASN A 519 3.05 -26.05 -33.43
C ASN A 519 1.54 -25.89 -33.61
N GLY A 520 0.99 -26.37 -34.73
CA GLY A 520 -0.44 -26.32 -35.05
C GLY A 520 -0.74 -26.66 -36.53
N ASN A 521 -1.99 -27.04 -36.84
CA ASN A 521 -2.38 -27.62 -38.14
C ASN A 521 -2.59 -26.62 -39.30
N ALA A 522 -2.61 -25.31 -39.06
CA ALA A 522 -2.72 -24.31 -40.14
C ALA A 522 -2.28 -22.92 -39.64
N LEU A 523 -1.30 -22.32 -40.31
CA LEU A 523 -0.91 -20.93 -40.09
C LEU A 523 -0.94 -20.20 -41.44
N THR A 524 -1.90 -19.29 -41.60
CA THR A 524 -1.93 -18.34 -42.72
C THR A 524 -1.17 -17.09 -42.31
N VAL A 525 0.08 -16.95 -42.73
CA VAL A 525 0.84 -15.70 -42.55
C VAL A 525 0.53 -14.79 -43.74
N SER A 526 -0.41 -13.88 -43.58
CA SER A 526 -0.90 -12.99 -44.65
C SER A 526 -0.05 -11.74 -44.89
N SER A 527 1.09 -11.59 -44.20
CA SER A 527 2.02 -10.46 -44.34
C SER A 527 3.48 -10.88 -44.06
N PRO A 528 4.52 -10.12 -44.49
CA PRO A 528 5.91 -10.57 -44.42
C PRO A 528 6.40 -10.83 -42.98
N LEU A 529 6.82 -12.06 -42.69
CA LEU A 529 7.55 -12.38 -41.46
C LEU A 529 8.96 -11.77 -41.53
N THR A 530 9.15 -10.63 -40.86
CA THR A 530 10.46 -9.96 -40.80
C THR A 530 11.27 -10.49 -39.62
N VAL A 531 12.23 -11.38 -39.88
CA VAL A 531 13.19 -11.86 -38.88
C VAL A 531 14.45 -11.01 -38.97
N THR A 532 14.71 -10.16 -37.98
CA THR A 532 15.94 -9.36 -37.90
C THR A 532 16.85 -9.92 -36.80
N GLY A 533 17.85 -10.71 -37.20
CA GLY A 533 18.85 -11.31 -36.29
C GLY A 533 19.31 -12.71 -36.72
N THR A 534 20.35 -13.24 -36.07
CA THR A 534 20.78 -14.64 -36.20
C THR A 534 19.75 -15.56 -35.54
N THR A 535 18.76 -16.00 -36.31
CA THR A 535 17.71 -16.90 -35.82
C THR A 535 17.76 -18.22 -36.59
N THR A 536 17.73 -19.34 -35.87
CA THR A 536 17.59 -20.67 -36.46
C THR A 536 16.11 -20.98 -36.59
N LEU A 537 15.58 -21.08 -37.81
CA LEU A 537 14.21 -21.54 -38.04
C LEU A 537 14.19 -23.08 -37.97
N SER A 538 14.13 -23.63 -36.76
CA SER A 538 14.03 -25.08 -36.58
C SER A 538 12.56 -25.51 -36.63
N THR A 539 12.19 -26.16 -37.72
CA THR A 539 10.96 -26.96 -37.91
C THR A 539 9.69 -26.17 -38.24
N VAL A 540 9.29 -26.23 -39.52
CA VAL A 540 7.90 -26.02 -39.94
C VAL A 540 7.33 -27.40 -40.25
N HIS A 541 6.58 -27.98 -39.31
CA HIS A 541 5.81 -29.21 -39.58
C HIS A 541 4.40 -28.79 -40.01
N ALA A 542 4.28 -28.27 -41.23
CA ALA A 542 3.00 -27.82 -41.77
C ALA A 542 2.43 -28.88 -42.73
N GLY A 543 1.33 -29.49 -42.33
CA GLY A 543 0.49 -30.26 -43.25
C GLY A 543 -0.15 -29.32 -44.26
N ALA A 544 0.42 -29.27 -45.46
CA ALA A 544 -0.01 -28.46 -46.61
C ALA A 544 -0.07 -26.93 -46.36
N THR A 545 0.94 -26.19 -46.79
CA THR A 545 0.81 -24.73 -46.94
C THR A 545 1.61 -24.21 -48.12
N TYR A 546 0.99 -23.32 -48.90
CA TYR A 546 1.59 -22.55 -49.99
C TYR A 546 2.43 -21.41 -49.40
N VAL A 547 3.74 -21.43 -49.63
CA VAL A 547 4.64 -20.32 -49.29
C VAL A 547 4.83 -19.48 -50.55
N THR A 548 4.35 -18.23 -50.55
CA THR A 548 4.34 -17.38 -51.75
C THR A 548 5.57 -16.50 -51.93
N SER A 549 6.41 -16.26 -50.91
CA SER A 549 7.76 -15.68 -51.09
C SER A 549 8.59 -15.72 -49.80
N MET A 550 9.91 -15.88 -49.93
CA MET A 550 10.90 -15.63 -48.89
C MET A 550 11.97 -14.71 -49.47
N TYR A 551 12.28 -13.59 -48.81
CA TYR A 551 13.32 -12.65 -49.25
C TYR A 551 14.44 -12.62 -48.21
N TYR A 552 15.70 -12.67 -48.65
CA TYR A 552 16.87 -12.73 -47.78
C TYR A 552 17.87 -11.61 -48.10
N ASP A 553 18.41 -10.98 -47.06
CA ASP A 553 19.58 -10.10 -47.12
C ASP A 553 20.84 -10.88 -46.70
N THR A 554 21.93 -10.70 -47.43
CA THR A 554 23.12 -11.57 -47.37
C THR A 554 24.25 -10.91 -46.58
N ASN A 555 24.42 -11.33 -45.33
CA ASN A 555 25.65 -11.07 -44.56
C ASN A 555 26.33 -12.38 -44.14
N GLY A 556 26.79 -13.16 -45.13
CA GLY A 556 27.89 -14.12 -44.98
C GLY A 556 27.66 -15.38 -44.14
N ALA A 557 26.45 -15.68 -43.67
CA ALA A 557 26.18 -16.90 -42.90
C ALA A 557 25.61 -18.03 -43.78
N ARG A 558 26.15 -19.25 -43.63
CA ARG A 558 25.63 -20.46 -44.27
C ARG A 558 24.32 -20.87 -43.60
N THR A 559 23.28 -21.11 -44.39
CA THR A 559 21.95 -21.49 -43.90
C THR A 559 21.60 -22.91 -44.33
N TYR A 560 21.07 -23.71 -43.40
CA TYR A 560 20.52 -25.04 -43.67
C TYR A 560 18.98 -24.96 -43.62
N ALA A 561 18.31 -25.36 -44.70
CA ALA A 561 16.86 -25.51 -44.74
C ALA A 561 16.50 -27.00 -44.83
N TYR A 562 15.84 -27.53 -43.79
CA TYR A 562 15.27 -28.89 -43.80
C TYR A 562 13.77 -28.77 -43.97
N VAL A 563 13.24 -29.24 -45.10
CA VAL A 563 11.81 -29.24 -45.39
C VAL A 563 11.35 -30.69 -45.58
N ASN A 564 10.47 -31.16 -44.71
CA ASN A 564 9.76 -32.44 -44.88
C ASN A 564 8.34 -32.13 -45.38
N GLY A 565 8.16 -32.11 -46.70
CA GLY A 565 6.87 -31.83 -47.34
C GLY A 565 6.97 -31.57 -48.84
N VAL A 566 5.83 -31.63 -49.54
CA VAL A 566 5.71 -31.31 -50.97
C VAL A 566 5.86 -29.80 -51.17
N LEU A 567 6.90 -29.38 -51.88
CA LEU A 567 7.16 -27.99 -52.24
C LEU A 567 6.65 -27.73 -53.67
N HIS A 568 5.54 -27.01 -53.81
CA HIS A 568 5.18 -26.32 -55.04
C HIS A 568 5.49 -24.84 -54.85
N ASN A 569 6.68 -24.41 -55.28
CA ASN A 569 6.98 -23.10 -55.90
C ASN A 569 8.46 -22.71 -55.73
N MET A 570 9.01 -22.25 -56.86
CA MET A 570 10.24 -21.52 -57.16
C MET A 570 11.18 -21.15 -55.98
N PHE A 571 12.37 -21.76 -55.96
CA PHE A 571 13.53 -21.22 -55.25
C PHE A 571 14.35 -20.38 -56.23
N ASP A 572 14.44 -19.07 -56.01
CA ASP A 572 15.47 -18.23 -56.63
C ASP A 572 16.68 -18.19 -55.68
N ILE A 573 17.81 -18.80 -56.09
CA ILE A 573 19.05 -18.79 -55.31
C ILE A 573 20.13 -18.13 -56.17
N THR A 574 20.49 -16.89 -55.83
CA THR A 574 21.59 -16.11 -56.45
C THR A 574 22.97 -16.47 -55.86
N GLY A 575 23.20 -17.75 -55.54
CA GLY A 575 24.41 -18.23 -54.84
C GLY A 575 24.98 -19.54 -55.41
N SER A 576 26.29 -19.73 -55.28
CA SER A 576 27.16 -20.55 -56.15
C SER A 576 26.99 -22.08 -56.15
N SER A 577 26.05 -22.70 -55.43
CA SER A 577 25.78 -24.15 -55.52
C SER A 577 24.49 -24.54 -54.80
N MET A 578 23.65 -25.36 -55.44
CA MET A 578 22.50 -26.03 -54.83
C MET A 578 22.81 -27.53 -54.66
N TRP A 579 22.71 -28.04 -53.43
CA TRP A 579 22.83 -29.47 -53.13
C TRP A 579 21.43 -30.05 -52.90
N LEU A 580 20.91 -30.78 -53.89
CA LEU A 580 19.66 -31.52 -53.77
C LEU A 580 19.97 -32.97 -53.36
N ASN A 581 19.59 -33.34 -52.13
CA ASN A 581 19.73 -34.71 -51.64
C ASN A 581 18.33 -35.32 -51.52
N TYR A 582 18.07 -36.43 -52.21
CA TYR A 582 16.74 -37.02 -52.33
C TYR A 582 16.70 -38.43 -51.73
N SER A 583 15.78 -38.65 -50.78
CA SER A 583 15.38 -39.96 -50.31
C SER A 583 13.85 -40.00 -50.21
N GLY A 584 13.16 -40.42 -51.26
CA GLY A 584 11.69 -40.50 -51.30
C GLY A 584 11.17 -41.20 -52.55
N TRP A 585 9.86 -41.50 -52.60
CA TRP A 585 9.21 -42.27 -53.68
C TRP A 585 8.20 -41.42 -54.48
N ALA A 586 8.34 -40.09 -54.47
CA ALA A 586 7.42 -39.17 -55.12
C ALA A 586 8.10 -38.36 -56.25
N SER A 587 7.50 -38.40 -57.44
CA SER A 587 7.95 -37.69 -58.63
C SER A 587 8.00 -36.18 -58.39
N ASN A 588 9.20 -35.62 -58.26
CA ASN A 588 9.41 -34.18 -58.18
C ASN A 588 10.24 -33.72 -59.38
N THR A 589 9.75 -32.72 -60.09
CA THR A 589 10.47 -32.03 -61.16
C THR A 589 11.16 -30.80 -60.58
N CYS A 590 12.45 -30.61 -60.87
CA CYS A 590 13.13 -29.34 -60.63
C CYS A 590 13.57 -28.75 -61.98
N SER A 591 13.24 -27.47 -62.20
CA SER A 591 13.62 -26.73 -63.41
C SER A 591 14.60 -25.61 -63.06
N ALA A 592 15.75 -25.57 -63.71
CA ALA A 592 16.63 -24.41 -63.72
C ALA A 592 16.50 -23.72 -65.09
N ASN A 593 16.10 -22.45 -65.09
CA ASN A 593 15.90 -21.67 -66.31
C ASN A 593 17.07 -20.70 -66.49
N TYR A 594 17.83 -20.84 -67.58
CA TYR A 594 18.84 -19.85 -67.98
C TYR A 594 18.74 -19.64 -69.49
N GLY A 595 18.42 -18.41 -69.92
CA GLY A 595 18.59 -17.94 -71.30
C GLY A 595 18.12 -18.87 -72.42
N GLY A 596 16.84 -19.28 -72.42
CA GLY A 596 16.24 -19.99 -73.56
C GLY A 596 16.51 -21.49 -73.66
N SER A 597 17.21 -22.09 -72.69
CA SER A 597 17.35 -23.56 -72.57
C SER A 597 16.97 -24.00 -71.16
N THR A 598 16.14 -25.05 -71.05
CA THR A 598 15.69 -25.60 -69.76
C THR A 598 16.33 -26.96 -69.54
N ILE A 599 17.01 -27.15 -68.42
CA ILE A 599 17.48 -28.47 -67.98
C ILE A 599 16.39 -29.08 -67.12
N PHE A 600 15.82 -30.20 -67.58
CA PHE A 600 14.87 -31.00 -66.81
C PHE A 600 15.60 -32.17 -66.14
N LEU A 601 15.49 -32.22 -64.81
CA LEU A 601 15.85 -33.40 -64.03
C LEU A 601 14.56 -34.05 -63.56
N GLU A 602 14.20 -35.17 -64.17
CA GLU A 602 13.02 -35.94 -63.79
C GLU A 602 13.40 -37.07 -62.83
N SER A 603 12.47 -37.40 -61.93
CA SER A 603 12.55 -38.50 -60.95
C SER A 603 12.83 -39.91 -61.49
N LYS A 604 12.98 -40.07 -62.81
CA LYS A 604 13.32 -41.33 -63.48
C LYS A 604 14.80 -41.46 -63.86
N ASN A 605 15.69 -40.66 -63.26
CA ASN A 605 17.12 -40.62 -63.58
C ASN A 605 17.40 -40.31 -65.06
N GLN A 606 16.56 -39.49 -65.69
CA GLN A 606 16.76 -39.06 -67.08
C GLN A 606 17.20 -37.61 -67.10
N ILE A 607 18.24 -37.32 -67.88
CA ILE A 607 18.68 -35.95 -68.17
C ILE A 607 18.31 -35.66 -69.63
N TYR A 608 17.54 -34.59 -69.81
CA TYR A 608 17.17 -34.06 -71.11
C TYR A 608 18.01 -32.84 -71.42
N PHE A 609 18.67 -32.85 -72.58
CA PHE A 609 19.24 -31.65 -73.19
C PHE A 609 18.28 -31.21 -74.29
N ASP A 610 17.55 -30.13 -74.05
CA ASP A 610 16.60 -29.56 -75.01
C ASP A 610 17.30 -28.47 -75.83
N TYR A 611 17.23 -28.58 -77.16
CA TYR A 611 17.62 -27.50 -78.06
C TYR A 611 16.47 -27.29 -79.05
N ALA A 612 15.73 -26.19 -78.87
CA ALA A 612 14.53 -25.93 -79.65
C ALA A 612 14.89 -25.32 -81.01
N ILE A 613 14.62 -26.05 -82.09
CA ILE A 613 14.54 -25.49 -83.45
C ILE A 613 13.18 -25.87 -84.02
N GLY A 614 12.21 -24.94 -83.98
CA GLY A 614 10.88 -25.14 -84.58
C GLY A 614 9.94 -26.09 -83.82
N SER A 615 8.75 -26.33 -84.39
CA SER A 615 7.58 -26.96 -83.77
C SER A 615 7.69 -28.47 -83.49
N THR A 616 8.89 -29.05 -83.53
CA THR A 616 9.17 -30.44 -83.19
C THR A 616 10.41 -30.55 -82.31
N SER A 617 10.28 -31.10 -81.09
CA SER A 617 11.40 -31.31 -80.17
C SER A 617 12.23 -32.53 -80.58
N ASP A 618 13.36 -32.33 -81.25
CA ASP A 618 14.38 -33.38 -81.41
C ASP A 618 15.25 -33.40 -80.14
N ARG A 619 15.39 -34.58 -79.51
CA ARG A 619 15.97 -34.71 -78.15
C ARG A 619 17.10 -35.73 -78.13
N ILE A 620 18.19 -35.37 -77.45
CA ILE A 620 19.20 -36.31 -76.98
C ILE A 620 18.90 -36.64 -75.52
N VAL A 621 18.76 -37.93 -75.21
CA VAL A 621 18.37 -38.40 -73.87
C VAL A 621 19.53 -39.16 -73.26
N MET A 622 19.90 -38.80 -72.02
CA MET A 622 20.68 -39.68 -71.15
C MET A 622 19.72 -40.46 -70.28
N ASP A 623 19.55 -41.74 -70.60
CA ASP A 623 18.55 -42.60 -70.00
C ASP A 623 19.19 -43.60 -69.01
N HIS A 624 18.73 -43.61 -67.76
CA HIS A 624 19.12 -44.60 -66.76
C HIS A 624 18.09 -45.74 -66.61
N ALA A 625 16.96 -45.70 -67.33
CA ALA A 625 15.99 -46.80 -67.35
C ALA A 625 16.54 -48.05 -68.06
N TYR A 626 17.55 -47.87 -68.91
CA TYR A 626 18.43 -48.93 -69.39
C TYR A 626 19.73 -48.84 -68.59
N SER A 627 20.16 -49.95 -67.99
CA SER A 627 21.20 -50.09 -66.96
C SER A 627 22.63 -49.66 -67.34
N ALA A 628 22.82 -48.84 -68.38
CA ALA A 628 24.14 -48.47 -68.88
C ALA A 628 24.31 -47.01 -69.32
N GLY A 629 23.36 -46.10 -69.08
CA GLY A 629 23.54 -44.66 -69.35
C GLY A 629 23.84 -44.35 -70.82
N CYS A 630 23.03 -44.88 -71.75
CA CYS A 630 23.26 -44.71 -73.17
C CYS A 630 22.90 -43.27 -73.63
N LEU A 631 23.77 -42.70 -74.47
CA LEU A 631 23.47 -41.50 -75.24
C LEU A 631 22.76 -41.93 -76.53
N ARG A 632 21.48 -41.62 -76.67
CA ARG A 632 20.68 -42.04 -77.83
C ARG A 632 19.79 -40.92 -78.36
N PRO A 633 19.43 -40.94 -79.65
CA PRO A 633 18.34 -40.12 -80.14
C PRO A 633 17.02 -40.58 -79.51
N ASN A 634 16.09 -39.64 -79.37
CA ASN A 634 14.74 -39.97 -78.88
C ASN A 634 13.87 -40.68 -79.94
N VAL A 635 14.23 -40.56 -81.22
CA VAL A 635 13.57 -41.22 -82.36
C VAL A 635 14.61 -41.97 -83.19
N ASP A 636 14.33 -43.22 -83.53
CA ASP A 636 15.22 -44.08 -84.32
C ASP A 636 15.48 -43.50 -85.73
N SER A 637 16.72 -43.59 -86.20
CA SER A 637 17.18 -43.19 -87.55
C SER A 637 16.86 -41.75 -88.00
N ARG A 638 16.56 -40.83 -87.06
CA ARG A 638 16.15 -39.44 -87.38
C ARG A 638 17.23 -38.39 -87.10
N SER A 639 18.04 -38.55 -86.05
CA SER A 639 19.03 -37.55 -85.64
C SER A 639 20.46 -38.02 -85.95
N THR A 640 21.29 -37.11 -86.46
CA THR A 640 22.71 -37.37 -86.77
C THR A 640 23.61 -37.06 -85.58
N CYS A 641 24.77 -37.73 -85.49
CA CYS A 641 25.81 -37.40 -84.53
C CYS A 641 26.81 -36.42 -85.16
N GLY A 642 26.47 -35.12 -85.10
CA GLY A 642 27.18 -34.05 -85.81
C GLY A 642 26.48 -33.61 -87.11
N TYR A 643 26.98 -32.54 -87.72
CA TYR A 643 26.44 -31.92 -88.93
C TYR A 643 27.57 -31.31 -89.78
N ALA A 644 27.32 -31.03 -91.07
CA ALA A 644 28.27 -30.33 -91.94
C ALA A 644 28.57 -28.94 -91.36
N GLY A 645 29.85 -28.61 -91.16
CA GLY A 645 30.28 -27.42 -90.41
C GLY A 645 30.42 -27.61 -88.89
N TYR A 646 29.80 -28.64 -88.28
CA TYR A 646 29.91 -29.00 -86.85
C TYR A 646 30.27 -30.48 -86.66
N LYS A 647 31.50 -30.84 -87.07
CA LYS A 647 31.99 -32.21 -87.04
C LYS A 647 32.63 -32.58 -85.71
N TRP A 648 32.43 -33.83 -85.32
CA TRP A 648 33.22 -34.44 -84.25
C TRP A 648 34.66 -34.65 -84.74
N TYR A 649 35.64 -34.13 -83.99
CA TYR A 649 37.05 -34.30 -84.34
C TYR A 649 37.46 -35.78 -84.40
N ARG A 650 36.98 -36.59 -83.44
CA ARG A 650 37.18 -38.03 -83.35
C ARG A 650 36.14 -38.66 -82.43
N VAL A 651 35.72 -39.88 -82.74
CA VAL A 651 34.87 -40.70 -81.87
C VAL A 651 35.74 -41.75 -81.17
N TYR A 652 35.60 -41.87 -79.84
CA TYR A 652 36.32 -42.85 -79.04
C TYR A 652 35.36 -43.97 -78.62
N ASN A 653 35.47 -45.14 -79.25
CA ASN A 653 34.61 -46.30 -78.97
C ASN A 653 35.44 -47.50 -78.49
N TYR A 654 34.89 -48.30 -77.56
CA TYR A 654 35.49 -49.58 -77.15
C TYR A 654 35.24 -50.69 -78.17
N THR A 655 34.04 -50.76 -78.75
CA THR A 655 33.68 -51.64 -79.88
C THR A 655 33.43 -50.82 -81.14
N SER A 656 33.67 -51.37 -82.32
CA SER A 656 33.39 -50.70 -83.60
C SER A 656 31.91 -50.30 -83.73
N ALA A 657 31.63 -49.28 -84.56
CA ALA A 657 30.26 -48.88 -84.87
C ALA A 657 29.47 -50.06 -85.48
N CYS A 658 28.22 -50.22 -85.05
CA CYS A 658 27.31 -51.22 -85.59
C CYS A 658 26.43 -50.55 -86.65
N THR A 659 26.63 -50.92 -87.93
CA THR A 659 25.79 -50.48 -89.04
C THR A 659 24.80 -51.59 -89.38
N THR A 660 23.51 -51.30 -89.37
CA THR A 660 22.47 -52.29 -89.71
C THR A 660 22.66 -52.77 -91.15
N SER A 661 22.77 -54.09 -91.34
CA SER A 661 22.85 -54.74 -92.65
C SER A 661 21.81 -55.85 -92.79
N ASP A 662 20.61 -55.62 -92.27
CA ASP A 662 19.50 -56.56 -92.35
C ASP A 662 19.01 -56.71 -93.80
N ALA A 663 18.78 -57.95 -94.25
CA ALA A 663 18.30 -58.21 -95.61
C ALA A 663 16.87 -57.69 -95.85
N ARG A 664 16.07 -57.53 -94.78
CA ARG A 664 14.68 -57.05 -94.86
C ARG A 664 14.58 -55.56 -95.20
N ASP A 665 15.64 -54.82 -94.92
CA ASP A 665 15.72 -53.38 -95.13
C ASP A 665 16.42 -53.00 -96.46
N LYS A 666 16.67 -53.99 -97.33
CA LYS A 666 17.42 -53.82 -98.59
C LYS A 666 16.63 -54.34 -99.80
N TYR A 667 16.85 -53.71 -100.96
CA TYR A 667 16.31 -54.12 -102.26
C TYR A 667 17.44 -54.13 -103.30
N ASP A 668 17.20 -54.76 -104.46
CA ASP A 668 18.19 -54.89 -105.56
C ASP A 668 19.56 -55.51 -105.14
N VAL A 669 19.53 -56.44 -104.18
CA VAL A 669 20.74 -57.11 -103.65
C VAL A 669 21.33 -58.06 -104.68
N THR A 670 22.43 -57.65 -105.32
CA THR A 670 23.13 -58.41 -106.38
C THR A 670 24.60 -58.62 -105.96
N PRO A 671 25.21 -59.80 -106.17
CA PRO A 671 26.65 -59.99 -105.96
C PRO A 671 27.46 -58.99 -106.77
N ILE A 672 28.55 -58.44 -106.22
CA ILE A 672 29.40 -57.49 -106.96
C ILE A 672 29.85 -58.12 -108.28
N SER A 673 30.26 -59.39 -108.30
CA SER A 673 30.64 -60.12 -109.53
C SER A 673 29.59 -60.14 -110.65
N GLU A 674 28.32 -59.95 -110.31
CA GLU A 674 27.17 -59.96 -111.22
C GLU A 674 26.65 -58.54 -111.50
N LEU A 675 27.27 -57.52 -110.90
CA LEU A 675 26.95 -56.12 -111.13
C LEU A 675 27.39 -55.71 -112.54
N GLY A 676 26.42 -55.71 -113.47
CA GLY A 676 26.57 -55.02 -114.75
C GLY A 676 26.69 -53.51 -114.55
N ALA A 677 27.11 -52.78 -115.59
CA ALA A 677 27.23 -51.32 -115.54
C ALA A 677 26.00 -50.67 -114.86
N PRO A 678 26.17 -49.73 -113.92
CA PRO A 678 25.06 -49.14 -113.20
C PRO A 678 24.21 -48.43 -114.23
N LYS A 679 22.93 -48.79 -114.30
CA LYS A 679 21.99 -48.03 -115.12
C LYS A 679 21.89 -46.65 -114.47
N THR A 680 22.45 -45.62 -115.08
CA THR A 680 22.16 -44.24 -114.71
C THR A 680 20.63 -44.07 -114.65
N TYR A 681 20.12 -43.20 -113.77
CA TYR A 681 18.67 -42.96 -113.66
C TYR A 681 18.05 -42.58 -115.02
N ALA A 682 18.83 -41.91 -115.88
CA ALA A 682 18.48 -41.60 -117.27
C ALA A 682 18.31 -42.85 -118.17
N ALA A 683 19.07 -43.93 -117.96
CA ALA A 683 19.03 -45.15 -118.75
C ALA A 683 17.90 -46.13 -118.35
N ARG A 684 17.21 -45.94 -117.21
CA ARG A 684 16.00 -46.72 -116.87
C ARG A 684 14.79 -46.35 -117.74
N ARG A 685 14.80 -45.21 -118.47
CA ARG A 685 13.65 -44.72 -119.25
C ARG A 685 13.78 -44.82 -120.77
N ALA A 686 14.97 -45.07 -121.30
CA ALA A 686 15.21 -45.30 -122.72
C ALA A 686 15.96 -46.62 -122.88
N GLY A 687 15.24 -47.71 -123.17
CA GLY A 687 15.84 -49.02 -123.34
C GLY A 687 16.76 -49.06 -124.56
N SER A 688 18.05 -48.78 -124.37
CA SER A 688 19.21 -49.14 -125.22
C SER A 688 20.41 -48.30 -124.77
N VAL A 689 21.39 -48.89 -124.07
CA VAL A 689 22.81 -48.97 -124.48
C VAL A 689 23.46 -50.03 -123.57
N ALA A 690 23.96 -51.11 -124.17
CA ALA A 690 24.92 -52.00 -123.52
C ALA A 690 26.31 -51.40 -123.78
N GLU A 691 27.06 -51.10 -122.72
CA GLU A 691 28.46 -50.67 -122.85
C GLU A 691 29.34 -51.86 -123.26
N PRO A 692 30.43 -51.64 -124.03
CA PRO A 692 30.98 -52.62 -124.98
C PRO A 692 31.88 -53.70 -124.38
N ASN A 693 32.24 -53.61 -123.10
CA ASN A 693 33.12 -54.58 -122.45
C ASN A 693 32.41 -55.03 -121.17
N GLY A 694 32.08 -56.32 -121.07
CA GLY A 694 31.37 -56.94 -119.94
C GLY A 694 32.15 -56.95 -118.61
N ASP A 695 32.91 -55.89 -118.34
CA ASP A 695 33.70 -55.68 -117.13
C ASP A 695 32.90 -54.89 -116.10
N ASN A 696 32.98 -55.34 -114.86
CA ASN A 696 32.23 -54.78 -113.74
C ASN A 696 32.72 -53.38 -113.38
N VAL A 697 31.77 -52.45 -113.28
CA VAL A 697 32.01 -51.03 -113.02
C VAL A 697 32.75 -50.74 -111.72
N LEU A 698 32.46 -51.47 -110.65
CA LEU A 698 33.12 -51.27 -109.36
C LEU A 698 34.55 -51.82 -109.40
N GLU A 699 34.82 -52.84 -110.23
CA GLU A 699 36.19 -53.32 -110.45
C GLU A 699 37.03 -52.31 -111.25
N ARG A 700 36.41 -51.62 -112.22
CA ARG A 700 37.04 -50.51 -112.95
C ARG A 700 37.31 -49.33 -112.02
N LEU A 701 36.34 -48.97 -111.18
CA LEU A 701 36.54 -47.97 -110.14
C LEU A 701 37.72 -48.37 -109.25
N TYR A 702 37.75 -49.60 -108.76
CA TYR A 702 38.83 -50.13 -107.93
C TYR A 702 40.20 -50.02 -108.61
N ALA A 703 40.29 -50.31 -109.90
CA ALA A 703 41.54 -50.16 -110.67
C ALA A 703 42.02 -48.70 -110.74
N GLY A 704 41.09 -47.73 -110.68
CA GLY A 704 41.37 -46.30 -110.61
C GLY A 704 41.59 -45.76 -109.19
N LEU A 705 41.34 -46.55 -108.14
CA LEU A 705 41.55 -46.12 -106.76
C LEU A 705 43.06 -45.99 -106.47
N VAL A 706 43.48 -44.78 -106.08
CA VAL A 706 44.87 -44.49 -105.72
C VAL A 706 44.94 -44.19 -104.22
N PRO A 707 45.42 -45.13 -103.38
CA PRO A 707 45.72 -44.84 -101.99
C PRO A 707 46.81 -43.76 -101.90
N LYS A 708 46.56 -42.71 -101.14
CA LYS A 708 47.44 -41.58 -100.92
C LYS A 708 47.84 -41.47 -99.45
N VAL A 709 49.01 -40.89 -99.25
CA VAL A 709 49.50 -40.46 -97.94
C VAL A 709 49.42 -38.94 -97.91
N PHE A 710 48.77 -38.36 -96.89
CA PHE A 710 48.53 -36.92 -96.81
C PHE A 710 48.62 -36.40 -95.37
N ARG A 711 48.78 -35.09 -95.23
CA ARG A 711 48.75 -34.35 -93.95
C ARG A 711 47.65 -33.31 -94.01
N LYS A 712 46.96 -33.07 -92.89
CA LYS A 712 45.85 -32.10 -92.82
C LYS A 712 46.39 -30.69 -92.58
N LYS A 713 45.98 -29.71 -93.38
CA LYS A 713 46.46 -28.31 -93.30
C LYS A 713 46.14 -27.59 -91.98
N LYS A 714 45.06 -27.98 -91.28
CA LYS A 714 44.54 -27.33 -90.06
C LYS A 714 44.57 -28.25 -88.82
N GLU A 715 45.44 -29.24 -88.79
CA GLU A 715 45.56 -30.15 -87.64
C GLU A 715 46.65 -29.70 -86.66
N VAL A 716 46.38 -29.78 -85.35
CA VAL A 716 47.30 -29.34 -84.28
C VAL A 716 48.59 -30.16 -84.28
N LYS A 717 48.53 -31.43 -84.69
CA LYS A 717 49.69 -32.33 -84.80
C LYS A 717 49.91 -32.65 -86.27
N ASP A 718 51.13 -32.46 -86.77
CA ASP A 718 51.51 -32.71 -88.17
C ASP A 718 51.63 -34.22 -88.47
N GLN A 719 50.50 -34.94 -88.38
CA GLN A 719 50.44 -36.38 -88.52
C GLN A 719 50.29 -36.81 -89.97
N ILE A 720 50.92 -37.93 -90.30
CA ILE A 720 50.76 -38.60 -91.59
C ILE A 720 49.48 -39.45 -91.53
N HIS A 721 48.57 -39.22 -92.47
CA HIS A 721 47.35 -40.01 -92.66
C HIS A 721 47.46 -40.80 -93.98
N VAL A 722 46.75 -41.93 -94.04
CA VAL A 722 46.69 -42.79 -95.21
C VAL A 722 45.23 -43.00 -95.59
N GLY A 723 44.89 -42.88 -96.87
CA GLY A 723 43.52 -43.03 -97.34
C GLY A 723 43.36 -42.60 -98.80
N PHE A 724 42.15 -42.27 -99.20
CA PHE A 724 41.82 -41.72 -100.51
C PHE A 724 41.45 -40.23 -100.40
N VAL A 725 41.62 -39.49 -101.48
CA VAL A 725 41.10 -38.12 -101.61
C VAL A 725 39.77 -38.21 -102.34
N ALA A 726 38.72 -37.63 -101.75
CA ALA A 726 37.35 -37.74 -102.25
C ALA A 726 37.21 -37.26 -103.70
N GLN A 727 37.88 -36.16 -104.03
CA GLN A 727 37.88 -35.60 -105.38
C GLN A 727 38.52 -36.53 -106.42
N ASP A 728 39.54 -37.33 -106.06
CA ASP A 728 40.10 -38.29 -107.03
C ASP A 728 39.08 -39.37 -107.38
N ILE A 729 38.27 -39.79 -106.41
CA ILE A 729 37.20 -40.77 -106.59
C ILE A 729 36.07 -40.16 -107.43
N GLY A 730 35.68 -38.91 -107.12
CA GLY A 730 34.71 -38.16 -107.93
C GLY A 730 35.16 -38.03 -109.39
N SER A 731 36.42 -37.64 -109.63
CA SER A 731 36.99 -37.60 -110.99
C SER A 731 37.02 -38.97 -111.65
N ALA A 732 37.35 -40.05 -110.92
CA ALA A 732 37.32 -41.40 -111.48
C ALA A 732 35.89 -41.81 -111.88
N LEU A 733 34.87 -41.47 -111.09
CA LEU A 733 33.47 -41.69 -111.43
C LEU A 733 33.07 -40.88 -112.67
N GLU A 734 33.42 -39.59 -112.73
CA GLU A 734 33.14 -38.71 -113.86
C GLU A 734 33.79 -39.22 -115.16
N GLU A 735 35.07 -39.66 -115.11
CA GLU A 735 35.77 -40.28 -116.24
C GLU A 735 35.10 -41.57 -116.74
N MET A 736 34.41 -42.27 -115.85
CA MET A 736 33.61 -43.46 -116.17
C MET A 736 32.17 -43.13 -116.61
N GLY A 737 31.77 -41.85 -116.62
CA GLY A 737 30.42 -41.41 -116.95
C GLY A 737 29.38 -41.73 -115.86
N LEU A 738 29.82 -41.86 -114.62
CA LEU A 738 28.99 -42.20 -113.47
C LEU A 738 28.71 -40.96 -112.62
N ASP A 739 27.50 -40.89 -112.10
CA ASP A 739 27.03 -39.79 -111.26
C ASP A 739 27.35 -40.07 -109.78
N GLU A 740 27.97 -39.10 -109.11
CA GLU A 740 28.43 -39.21 -107.73
C GLU A 740 27.28 -39.36 -106.73
N GLU A 741 26.11 -38.77 -106.99
CA GLU A 741 24.95 -38.82 -106.09
C GLU A 741 24.34 -40.23 -105.94
N HIS A 742 24.68 -41.16 -106.85
CA HIS A 742 24.14 -42.52 -106.84
C HIS A 742 24.91 -43.50 -105.97
N PHE A 743 26.04 -43.08 -105.38
CA PHE A 743 26.90 -43.94 -104.58
C PHE A 743 27.04 -43.42 -103.14
N GLY A 744 26.63 -44.23 -102.16
CA GLY A 744 26.69 -43.87 -100.73
C GLY A 744 28.09 -43.65 -100.16
N PHE A 745 29.14 -44.08 -100.87
CA PHE A 745 30.53 -43.96 -100.43
C PHE A 745 31.17 -42.58 -100.65
N LEU A 746 30.60 -41.72 -101.51
CA LEU A 746 31.06 -40.36 -101.77
C LEU A 746 29.96 -39.38 -101.33
N ILE A 747 30.30 -38.46 -100.44
CA ILE A 747 29.35 -37.52 -99.82
C ILE A 747 29.78 -36.10 -100.19
N HIS A 748 28.86 -35.30 -100.72
CA HIS A 748 29.06 -33.87 -100.98
C HIS A 748 27.97 -33.09 -100.24
N ASP A 749 28.36 -32.35 -99.20
CA ASP A 749 27.45 -31.55 -98.37
C ASP A 749 27.82 -30.08 -98.43
N SER A 750 26.81 -29.21 -98.35
CA SER A 750 26.96 -27.76 -98.17
C SER A 750 26.26 -27.31 -96.89
N TRP A 751 26.78 -26.27 -96.24
CA TRP A 751 26.22 -25.72 -95.02
C TRP A 751 26.23 -24.20 -95.02
N SER A 752 25.33 -23.63 -94.22
CA SER A 752 25.31 -22.22 -93.83
C SER A 752 25.10 -22.19 -92.32
N VAL A 753 26.16 -21.90 -91.56
CA VAL A 753 26.14 -21.93 -90.08
C VAL A 753 26.58 -20.59 -89.50
N GLU A 754 26.03 -20.23 -88.36
CA GLU A 754 26.43 -19.01 -87.64
C GLU A 754 27.93 -19.01 -87.35
N GLU A 755 28.63 -17.95 -87.74
CA GLU A 755 30.03 -17.74 -87.43
C GLU A 755 30.17 -17.41 -85.94
N ARG A 756 31.14 -18.06 -85.28
CA ARG A 756 31.40 -17.87 -83.85
C ARG A 756 32.82 -17.36 -83.64
N ASP A 757 32.98 -16.50 -82.64
CA ASP A 757 34.28 -15.98 -82.23
C ASP A 757 35.10 -17.02 -81.45
N GLU A 758 36.30 -16.63 -81.00
CA GLU A 758 37.21 -17.50 -80.22
C GLU A 758 36.67 -17.93 -78.85
N ASN A 759 35.64 -17.26 -78.35
CA ASN A 759 34.96 -17.57 -77.08
C ASN A 759 33.67 -18.39 -77.30
N GLY A 760 33.29 -18.65 -78.55
CA GLY A 760 32.10 -19.41 -78.92
C GLY A 760 30.83 -18.57 -79.01
N GLU A 761 30.91 -17.24 -78.98
CA GLU A 761 29.76 -16.35 -79.14
C GLU A 761 29.41 -16.13 -80.61
N ILE A 762 28.13 -15.94 -80.92
CA ILE A 762 27.65 -15.72 -82.30
C ILE A 762 28.12 -14.34 -82.77
N MET A 763 28.89 -14.31 -83.86
CA MET A 763 29.29 -13.07 -84.53
C MET A 763 28.08 -12.47 -85.24
N THR A 764 27.81 -11.20 -85.01
CA THR A 764 26.71 -10.48 -85.66
C THR A 764 27.23 -9.40 -86.60
N ASP A 765 26.52 -9.15 -87.69
CA ASP A 765 26.74 -8.00 -88.56
C ASP A 765 26.38 -6.68 -87.84
N GLU A 766 26.61 -5.55 -88.51
CA GLU A 766 26.31 -4.21 -88.00
C GLU A 766 24.82 -3.96 -87.67
N ASN A 767 23.93 -4.84 -88.13
CA ASN A 767 22.49 -4.78 -87.89
C ASN A 767 22.03 -5.80 -86.81
N GLY A 768 22.95 -6.54 -86.21
CA GLY A 768 22.66 -7.54 -85.18
C GLY A 768 22.18 -8.89 -85.72
N ASN A 769 22.30 -9.15 -87.03
CA ASN A 769 21.99 -10.45 -87.60
C ASN A 769 23.21 -11.38 -87.49
N PRO A 770 23.05 -12.68 -87.24
CA PRO A 770 24.17 -13.63 -87.26
C PRO A 770 24.90 -13.60 -88.61
N VAL A 771 26.22 -13.44 -88.56
CA VAL A 771 27.08 -13.64 -89.73
C VAL A 771 27.07 -15.13 -90.06
N MET A 772 26.77 -15.48 -91.30
CA MET A 772 26.73 -16.88 -91.73
C MET A 772 28.04 -17.27 -92.44
N ASN A 773 28.62 -18.37 -91.98
CA ASN A 773 29.75 -19.04 -92.61
C ASN A 773 29.24 -20.16 -93.52
N GLU A 774 29.30 -19.91 -94.83
CA GLU A 774 28.91 -20.86 -95.86
C GLU A 774 30.12 -21.67 -96.34
N GLY A 775 29.93 -22.97 -96.53
CA GLY A 775 30.97 -23.85 -97.03
C GLY A 775 30.41 -25.11 -97.65
N GLU A 776 31.30 -25.82 -98.35
CA GLU A 776 31.04 -27.14 -98.89
C GLU A 776 32.19 -28.10 -98.56
N GLU A 777 31.89 -29.39 -98.51
CA GLU A 777 32.89 -30.41 -98.30
C GLU A 777 32.57 -31.73 -98.99
N TYR A 778 33.65 -32.45 -99.32
CA TYR A 778 33.59 -33.82 -99.81
C TYR A 778 34.08 -34.78 -98.73
N GLY A 779 33.27 -35.78 -98.43
CA GLY A 779 33.52 -36.87 -97.48
C GLY A 779 33.54 -38.23 -98.16
N LEU A 780 34.13 -39.21 -97.50
CA LEU A 780 34.13 -40.61 -97.93
C LEU A 780 33.61 -41.52 -96.83
N ALA A 781 32.66 -42.38 -97.14
CA ALA A 781 32.26 -43.48 -96.26
C ALA A 781 33.23 -44.65 -96.46
N TYR A 782 34.37 -44.59 -95.77
CA TYR A 782 35.48 -45.54 -95.93
C TYR A 782 35.08 -47.02 -95.75
N GLU A 783 34.04 -47.30 -94.96
CA GLU A 783 33.59 -48.66 -94.67
C GLU A 783 32.98 -49.36 -95.90
N GLU A 784 32.38 -48.61 -96.84
CA GLU A 784 31.78 -49.19 -98.04
C GLU A 784 32.82 -49.81 -98.99
N PHE A 785 34.06 -49.30 -98.98
CA PHE A 785 35.16 -49.84 -99.79
C PHE A 785 35.60 -51.24 -99.32
N ILE A 786 35.26 -51.66 -98.10
CA ILE A 786 35.67 -52.98 -97.57
C ILE A 786 35.07 -54.12 -98.39
N ALA A 787 33.80 -54.02 -98.77
CA ALA A 787 33.13 -55.04 -99.57
C ALA A 787 33.74 -55.13 -100.99
N LEU A 788 34.07 -53.97 -101.58
CA LEU A 788 34.75 -53.90 -102.86
C LEU A 788 36.16 -54.49 -102.80
N ASN A 789 36.95 -54.12 -101.78
CA ASN A 789 38.26 -54.71 -101.52
C ASN A 789 38.16 -56.24 -101.39
N THR A 790 37.17 -56.74 -100.64
CA THR A 790 36.94 -58.18 -100.45
C THR A 790 36.67 -58.88 -101.77
N HIS A 791 35.79 -58.31 -102.61
CA HIS A 791 35.50 -58.84 -103.94
C HIS A 791 36.76 -58.91 -104.81
N MET A 792 37.55 -57.84 -104.83
CA MET A 792 38.78 -57.79 -105.63
C MET A 792 39.85 -58.76 -105.13
N ILE A 793 40.00 -58.92 -103.82
CA ILE A 793 40.89 -59.92 -103.22
C ILE A 793 40.44 -61.33 -103.61
N GLN A 794 39.15 -61.65 -103.50
CA GLN A 794 38.61 -62.95 -103.90
C GLN A 794 38.82 -63.21 -105.41
N LYS A 795 38.65 -62.20 -106.25
CA LYS A 795 38.92 -62.28 -107.69
C LYS A 795 40.40 -62.52 -107.99
N GLN A 796 41.29 -61.81 -107.30
CA GLN A 796 42.74 -62.00 -107.42
C GLN A 796 43.15 -63.40 -106.94
N GLN A 797 42.59 -63.90 -105.83
CA GLN A 797 42.87 -65.25 -105.34
C GLN A 797 42.46 -66.31 -106.37
N LYS A 798 41.26 -66.20 -106.97
CA LYS A 798 40.84 -67.12 -108.05
C LYS A 798 41.81 -67.09 -109.24
N THR A 799 42.28 -65.90 -109.61
CA THR A 799 43.29 -65.74 -110.67
C THR A 799 44.61 -66.39 -110.29
N MET A 800 45.03 -66.26 -109.02
CA MET A 800 46.26 -66.87 -108.50
C MET A 800 46.15 -68.40 -108.46
N ASP A 801 45.00 -68.93 -108.06
CA ASP A 801 44.72 -70.36 -108.04
C ASP A 801 44.74 -70.93 -109.47
N ASP A 802 44.16 -70.22 -110.44
CA ASP A 802 44.20 -70.62 -111.86
C ASP A 802 45.61 -70.56 -112.44
N LEU A 803 46.38 -69.51 -112.13
CA LEU A 803 47.77 -69.39 -112.52
C LEU A 803 48.62 -70.51 -111.91
N THR A 804 48.40 -70.83 -110.63
CA THR A 804 49.10 -71.92 -109.94
C THR A 804 48.79 -73.26 -110.59
N ARG A 805 47.51 -73.54 -110.89
CA ARG A 805 47.10 -74.73 -111.64
C ARG A 805 47.75 -74.80 -113.02
N ARG A 806 47.82 -73.69 -113.75
CA ARG A 806 48.48 -73.63 -115.07
C ARG A 806 49.99 -73.86 -114.97
N VAL A 807 50.63 -73.37 -113.91
CA VAL A 807 52.05 -73.64 -113.64
C VAL A 807 52.24 -75.13 -113.34
N GLU A 808 51.41 -75.74 -112.50
CA GLU A 808 51.45 -77.18 -112.22
C GLU A 808 51.21 -78.04 -113.48
N GLU A 809 50.30 -77.63 -114.37
CA GLU A 809 50.05 -78.29 -115.66
C GLU A 809 51.26 -78.17 -116.60
N LEU A 810 51.94 -77.03 -116.62
CA LEU A 810 53.18 -76.82 -117.38
C LEU A 810 54.35 -77.63 -116.81
N GLU A 811 54.48 -77.72 -115.47
CA GLU A 811 55.51 -78.51 -114.81
C GLU A 811 55.33 -80.02 -115.00
N LYS A 812 54.10 -80.51 -115.18
CA LYS A 812 53.83 -81.94 -115.51
C LYS A 812 54.00 -82.27 -117.00
N GLY A 813 54.15 -81.25 -117.86
CA GLY A 813 54.35 -81.38 -119.31
C GLY A 813 55.79 -81.16 -119.78
N ALA A 814 56.73 -80.90 -118.86
CA ALA A 814 58.18 -80.76 -119.06
C ALA A 814 58.92 -81.92 -118.37
#